data_AF-A0A2A2JYL8-F1
#
_entry.id   AF-A0A2A2JYL8-F1
#
_cell.length_a   1.000
_cell.length_b   1.000
_cell.length_c   1.000
_cell.angle_alpha   90.00
_cell.angle_beta   90.00
_cell.angle_gamma   90.00
#
_symmetry.space_group_name_H-M   'P 1'
#
loop_
_entity.id
_entity.type
_entity.pdbx_description
1 polymer ?
#
loop_
_entity_poly.entity_id
_entity_poly.type
_entity_poly.pdbx_seq_one_letter_code
_entity_poly.pdbx_strand_id
1 'polypeptide(L)'
;MGARLTCACPQSHLFNDEHTLSISGELFELDSTGNKWLKLYPSLVNFIIEQTVDEAPLLTVKTDDGHVLLETHFDDERRLDRISDCFVYWREPEVNGVQRTLGMNTVSARDAALLMKHAQPGMTMMQHTATARIRLLATWNGKRIEEKPTVQETSLVALNPLSLVFHYNNSIINIDLLECFACTCHDRQNIIQLSYGANIYELQLNKNAEDFIRQMLNMSSLLLARSTCIEVAVSYLQRQRHKVKEKIAQLKFEGNRDGVSREKLLLKELSILQRLAGLTSQTLPSYESIGAELSDALTARLLPYSLLPSLFLIFANMHAFRIWRKPIELRASDLQILSESHSAPNGMMHHVDGMTASTSNYIDSEIEEYNVAKKDGRLGLTIYAHNDNGVVKAEVRQVATFAPKCASIGDTVVSVDGRSISTLPSAADVEQLLRDGKVIRLRRGAKDTIKKQAPPPPIRQNSAPVPIERSRADEKLLRALEELVQTEKRYVEDLIEMIGRFLSIPSVKEIMECAFRLQDTQKEFMSELLEAVGDVGRETNCRSQMRDAVNRVSALFVNRCSQFKVYAEYAASYLRLQQEIVTKKEIHVQLEAANTTREQHCSYESMMIKPIQRVVQYPLLLNAIHSACEKESFEAKQVSGSLAKMQTLAEYVNEMQRIHELFAPHIDNVKKSFETMLREKGLRIDIRDLLIFAHIKWLDAEKTMQDYVVFVFHSVLLLLPAVVRRECKMKWVRVLPINELEVEENKVQSDAISLVHVAFQSPGGQLSHGNQEGVYRISCCQSQLKNQLMKSIRKARANFVKNTRRPQSGSSLSDGGYGSDFSKERKDV
;
A
#
# COMPACT_ATOMS: atom_id res chain seq x y z
N MET A 1 -18.06 2.06 -18.24
CA MET A 1 -19.00 1.12 -18.87
C MET A 1 -18.67 -0.27 -18.34
N GLY A 2 -19.65 -0.94 -17.75
CA GLY A 2 -19.48 -2.29 -17.21
C GLY A 2 -20.57 -3.19 -17.77
N ALA A 3 -20.16 -4.20 -18.51
CA ALA A 3 -20.80 -5.49 -18.60
C ALA A 3 -19.69 -6.49 -18.94
N ARG A 4 -19.40 -7.41 -18.02
CA ARG A 4 -18.56 -8.58 -18.29
C ARG A 4 -19.28 -9.40 -19.36
N LEU A 5 -18.71 -9.44 -20.56
CA LEU A 5 -18.97 -10.50 -21.53
C LEU A 5 -17.65 -11.22 -21.74
N THR A 6 -17.42 -12.28 -20.97
CA THR A 6 -16.49 -13.33 -21.36
C THR A 6 -17.36 -14.50 -21.83
N CYS A 7 -17.81 -14.46 -23.07
CA CYS A 7 -18.08 -15.70 -23.78
C CYS A 7 -16.71 -16.23 -24.23
N ALA A 8 -16.39 -17.45 -23.81
CA ALA A 8 -15.31 -18.18 -24.44
C ALA A 8 -15.83 -18.65 -25.80
N CYS A 9 -15.28 -18.11 -26.89
CA CYS A 9 -15.25 -18.80 -28.17
C CYS A 9 -13.83 -18.67 -28.75
N PRO A 10 -13.26 -19.76 -29.33
CA PRO A 10 -11.89 -19.78 -29.80
C PRO A 10 -11.81 -19.23 -31.24
N GLN A 11 -10.59 -18.83 -31.62
CA GLN A 11 -10.14 -18.49 -32.98
C GLN A 11 -10.12 -16.99 -33.33
N SER A 12 -9.12 -16.27 -32.80
CA SER A 12 -8.43 -15.26 -33.61
C SER A 12 -7.69 -16.01 -34.73
N HIS A 13 -8.23 -16.05 -35.94
CA HIS A 13 -7.50 -16.56 -37.09
C HIS A 13 -6.42 -15.55 -37.45
N LEU A 14 -5.17 -15.86 -37.11
CA LEU A 14 -4.01 -15.32 -37.82
C LEU A 14 -4.09 -15.90 -39.23
N PHE A 15 -4.59 -15.12 -40.19
CA PHE A 15 -4.29 -15.39 -41.59
C PHE A 15 -2.77 -15.27 -41.78
N ASN A 16 -2.24 -16.03 -42.72
CA ASN A 16 -0.84 -16.39 -42.93
C ASN A 16 0.17 -15.24 -43.21
N ASP A 17 -0.13 -13.99 -42.85
CA ASP A 17 0.77 -12.85 -43.03
C ASP A 17 0.99 -12.15 -41.68
N GLU A 18 2.26 -12.05 -41.21
CA GLU A 18 2.65 -11.31 -39.98
C GLU A 18 2.22 -9.83 -39.98
N HIS A 19 1.70 -9.35 -41.11
CA HIS A 19 1.36 -7.97 -41.38
C HIS A 19 -0.13 -7.63 -41.22
N THR A 20 -1.03 -8.62 -41.06
CA THR A 20 -2.48 -8.35 -40.99
C THR A 20 -3.15 -9.00 -39.78
N LEU A 21 -3.85 -8.19 -38.98
CA LEU A 21 -4.62 -8.63 -37.80
C LEU A 21 -6.12 -8.42 -38.04
N SER A 22 -6.94 -9.44 -37.83
CA SER A 22 -8.41 -9.34 -37.89
C SER A 22 -9.03 -9.69 -36.53
N ILE A 23 -9.88 -8.80 -36.01
CA ILE A 23 -10.57 -8.92 -34.72
C ILE A 23 -12.04 -8.52 -34.88
N SER A 24 -12.96 -9.29 -34.31
CA SER A 24 -14.37 -8.89 -34.22
C SER A 24 -14.62 -8.01 -32.98
N GLY A 25 -15.47 -7.00 -33.11
CA GLY A 25 -15.82 -6.10 -32.01
C GLY A 25 -17.06 -5.28 -32.28
N GLU A 26 -17.45 -4.46 -31.30
CA GLU A 26 -18.54 -3.48 -31.43
C GLU A 26 -17.96 -2.09 -31.69
N LEU A 27 -18.49 -1.39 -32.69
CA LEU A 27 -18.10 -0.01 -33.04
C LEU A 27 -18.98 1.02 -32.34
N PHE A 28 -18.37 2.04 -31.76
CA PHE A 28 -19.00 3.14 -31.03
C PHE A 28 -18.51 4.51 -31.51
N GLU A 29 -19.34 5.52 -31.31
CA GLU A 29 -18.99 6.93 -31.45
C GLU A 29 -19.39 7.69 -30.17
N LEU A 30 -18.53 8.60 -29.72
CA LEU A 30 -18.84 9.47 -28.61
C LEU A 30 -19.82 10.56 -29.08
N ASP A 31 -20.89 10.77 -28.32
CA ASP A 31 -21.87 11.81 -28.63
C ASP A 31 -21.25 13.22 -28.60
N SER A 32 -21.91 14.18 -29.24
CA SER A 32 -21.44 15.58 -29.33
C SER A 32 -21.28 16.27 -27.97
N THR A 33 -21.85 15.69 -26.90
CA THR A 33 -21.70 16.19 -25.53
C THR A 33 -20.49 15.61 -24.80
N GLY A 34 -19.83 14.58 -25.35
CA GLY A 34 -18.69 13.91 -24.76
C GLY A 34 -19.03 12.98 -23.58
N ASN A 35 -20.31 12.72 -23.32
CA ASN A 35 -20.77 12.05 -22.10
C ASN A 35 -21.28 10.63 -22.35
N LYS A 36 -21.57 10.25 -23.60
CA LYS A 36 -22.19 8.96 -23.92
C LYS A 36 -21.64 8.35 -25.20
N TRP A 37 -21.23 7.09 -25.12
CA TRP A 37 -20.87 6.28 -26.29
C TRP A 37 -22.14 5.68 -26.92
N LEU A 38 -22.29 5.89 -28.23
CA LEU A 38 -23.39 5.40 -29.05
C LEU A 38 -22.88 4.28 -29.95
N LYS A 39 -23.53 3.11 -29.88
CA LYS A 39 -23.18 1.98 -30.74
C LYS A 39 -23.60 2.30 -32.18
N LEU A 40 -22.64 2.25 -33.12
CA LEU A 40 -22.86 2.64 -34.52
C LEU A 40 -23.45 1.52 -35.37
N TYR A 41 -23.18 0.26 -35.02
CA TYR A 41 -23.66 -0.89 -35.77
C TYR A 41 -24.27 -1.94 -34.83
N PRO A 42 -25.44 -2.52 -35.13
CA PRO A 42 -26.13 -3.43 -34.20
C PRO A 42 -25.40 -4.77 -33.98
N SER A 43 -24.76 -5.29 -35.03
CA SER A 43 -24.00 -6.54 -35.01
C SER A 43 -22.50 -6.29 -34.75
N LEU A 44 -21.75 -7.37 -34.46
CA LEU A 44 -20.29 -7.30 -34.45
C LEU A 44 -19.78 -6.95 -35.86
N VAL A 45 -18.68 -6.21 -35.91
CA VAL A 45 -17.98 -5.84 -37.14
C VAL A 45 -16.53 -6.30 -37.04
N ASN A 46 -15.91 -6.56 -38.18
CA ASN A 46 -14.54 -7.04 -38.28
C ASN A 46 -13.58 -5.87 -38.46
N PHE A 47 -12.66 -5.71 -37.52
CA PHE A 47 -11.59 -4.72 -37.50
C PHE A 47 -10.34 -5.38 -38.05
N ILE A 48 -9.89 -4.92 -39.21
CA ILE A 48 -8.72 -5.43 -39.91
C ILE A 48 -7.65 -4.35 -39.84
N ILE A 49 -6.51 -4.65 -39.21
CA ILE A 49 -5.33 -3.79 -39.19
C ILE A 49 -4.29 -4.38 -40.12
N GLU A 50 -3.88 -3.59 -41.12
CA GLU A 50 -2.82 -3.91 -42.05
C GLU A 50 -1.58 -3.05 -41.73
N GLN A 51 -0.47 -3.72 -41.44
CA GLN A 51 0.84 -3.12 -41.25
C GLN A 51 1.56 -3.06 -42.59
N THR A 52 1.85 -1.85 -43.05
CA THR A 52 2.67 -1.60 -44.22
C THR A 52 4.09 -1.28 -43.79
N VAL A 53 5.08 -1.65 -44.62
CA VAL A 53 6.51 -1.48 -44.28
C VAL A 53 6.93 0.00 -44.28
N ASP A 54 6.22 0.83 -45.03
CA ASP A 54 6.58 2.24 -45.29
C ASP A 54 5.46 3.25 -44.95
N GLU A 55 4.28 2.82 -44.45
CA GLU A 55 3.18 3.72 -44.12
C GLU A 55 2.58 3.45 -42.72
N ALA A 56 1.77 4.37 -42.23
CA ALA A 56 1.05 4.23 -40.96
C ALA A 56 0.04 3.06 -41.03
N PRO A 57 -0.05 2.21 -39.99
CA PRO A 57 -0.98 1.08 -39.98
C PRO A 57 -2.40 1.51 -40.34
N LEU A 58 -3.02 0.80 -41.28
CA LEU A 58 -4.39 1.06 -41.73
C LEU A 58 -5.36 0.17 -40.97
N LEU A 59 -6.34 0.78 -40.30
CA LEU A 59 -7.51 0.09 -39.78
C LEU A 59 -8.66 0.19 -40.77
N THR A 60 -9.17 -0.96 -41.21
CA THR A 60 -10.40 -1.08 -41.99
C THR A 60 -11.46 -1.81 -41.18
N VAL A 61 -12.63 -1.21 -41.00
CA VAL A 61 -13.78 -1.82 -40.32
C VAL A 61 -14.77 -2.31 -41.36
N LYS A 62 -15.07 -3.62 -41.37
CA LYS A 62 -15.98 -4.25 -42.33
C LYS A 62 -17.13 -4.96 -41.60
N THR A 63 -18.30 -4.95 -42.22
CA THR A 63 -19.41 -5.85 -41.84
C THR A 63 -19.10 -7.28 -42.25
N ASP A 64 -19.86 -8.25 -41.72
CA ASP A 64 -19.73 -9.67 -42.11
C ASP A 64 -20.00 -9.91 -43.61
N ASP A 65 -20.82 -9.06 -44.24
CA ASP A 65 -21.09 -9.10 -45.69
C ASP A 65 -19.98 -8.44 -46.54
N GLY A 66 -18.90 -7.97 -45.91
CA GLY A 66 -17.72 -7.38 -46.57
C GLY A 66 -17.84 -5.89 -46.88
N HIS A 67 -18.94 -5.22 -46.51
CA HIS A 67 -19.09 -3.77 -46.69
C HIS A 67 -18.21 -2.99 -45.71
N VAL A 68 -17.40 -2.06 -46.23
CA VAL A 68 -16.49 -1.20 -45.45
C VAL A 68 -17.27 -0.07 -44.80
N LEU A 69 -17.20 0.01 -43.47
CA LEU A 69 -17.84 1.04 -42.66
C LEU A 69 -16.91 2.22 -42.36
N LEU A 70 -15.62 1.96 -42.21
CA LEU A 70 -14.62 2.95 -41.82
C LEU A 70 -13.22 2.53 -42.25
N GLU A 71 -12.41 3.51 -42.67
CA GLU A 71 -10.98 3.36 -42.88
C GLU A 71 -10.23 4.46 -42.13
N THR A 72 -9.19 4.11 -41.38
CA THR A 72 -8.42 5.04 -40.56
C THR A 72 -6.95 4.64 -40.49
N HIS A 73 -6.05 5.54 -40.87
CA HIS A 73 -4.61 5.37 -40.63
C HIS A 73 -4.24 5.83 -39.23
N PHE A 74 -3.41 5.05 -38.54
CA PHE A 74 -2.84 5.39 -37.22
C PHE A 74 -1.47 6.04 -37.38
N ASP A 75 -1.48 7.35 -37.61
CA ASP A 75 -0.30 8.22 -37.69
C ASP A 75 0.01 8.88 -36.32
N ASP A 76 0.96 9.82 -36.30
CA ASP A 76 1.35 10.50 -35.07
C ASP A 76 0.20 11.29 -34.39
N GLU A 77 -0.80 11.73 -35.15
CA GLU A 77 -1.94 12.50 -34.67
C GLU A 77 -3.12 11.59 -34.27
N ARG A 78 -3.28 10.45 -34.92
CA ARG A 78 -4.35 9.48 -34.66
C ARG A 78 -3.82 8.30 -33.86
N ARG A 79 -3.86 8.45 -32.54
CA ARG A 79 -3.43 7.43 -31.60
C ARG A 79 -4.61 6.64 -31.04
N LEU A 80 -4.40 5.34 -30.92
CA LEU A 80 -5.31 4.42 -30.25
C LEU A 80 -5.02 4.46 -28.75
N ASP A 81 -6.02 4.80 -27.95
CA ASP A 81 -5.96 4.90 -26.50
C ASP A 81 -6.86 3.84 -25.85
N ARG A 82 -6.48 3.33 -24.67
CA ARG A 82 -7.20 2.28 -23.96
C ARG A 82 -7.94 2.83 -22.74
N ILE A 83 -9.26 2.64 -22.68
CA ILE A 83 -10.09 3.03 -21.53
C ILE A 83 -10.28 1.86 -20.55
N SER A 84 -10.33 0.63 -21.05
CA SER A 84 -10.48 -0.58 -20.23
C SER A 84 -9.84 -1.80 -20.89
N ASP A 85 -9.88 -2.94 -20.22
CA ASP A 85 -9.28 -4.17 -20.74
C ASP A 85 -9.82 -4.57 -22.13
N CYS A 86 -11.08 -4.30 -22.47
CA CYS A 86 -11.61 -4.63 -23.80
C CYS A 86 -11.92 -3.40 -24.68
N PHE A 87 -11.91 -2.19 -24.12
CA PHE A 87 -12.34 -0.98 -24.81
C PHE A 87 -11.18 -0.05 -25.17
N VAL A 88 -11.06 0.25 -26.46
CA VAL A 88 -10.09 1.17 -27.05
C VAL A 88 -10.80 2.27 -27.82
N TYR A 89 -10.17 3.42 -28.02
CA TYR A 89 -10.74 4.52 -28.78
C TYR A 89 -9.67 5.32 -29.51
N TRP A 90 -10.06 6.08 -30.51
CA TRP A 90 -9.22 7.03 -31.22
C TRP A 90 -10.02 8.26 -31.60
N ARG A 91 -9.33 9.34 -31.93
CA ARG A 91 -9.93 10.60 -32.37
C ARG A 91 -9.64 10.82 -33.84
N GLU A 92 -10.68 11.11 -34.62
CA GLU A 92 -10.51 11.59 -36.00
C GLU A 92 -10.07 13.06 -35.97
N PRO A 93 -9.37 13.54 -37.01
CA PRO A 93 -9.02 14.95 -37.12
C PRO A 93 -10.27 15.81 -37.16
N GLU A 94 -10.15 17.03 -36.64
CA GLU A 94 -11.24 17.98 -36.65
C GLU A 94 -11.54 18.45 -38.07
N VAL A 95 -12.76 18.17 -38.56
CA VAL A 95 -13.24 18.63 -39.87
C VAL A 95 -14.46 19.50 -39.61
N ASN A 96 -14.45 20.75 -40.11
CA ASN A 96 -15.54 21.73 -39.94
C ASN A 96 -15.91 22.03 -38.47
N GLY A 97 -14.94 22.04 -37.55
CA GLY A 97 -15.17 22.41 -36.15
C GLY A 97 -15.77 21.30 -35.28
N VAL A 98 -15.82 20.06 -35.78
CA VAL A 98 -16.37 18.90 -35.06
C VAL A 98 -15.32 17.80 -35.00
N GLN A 99 -14.86 17.47 -33.80
CA GLN A 99 -13.94 16.37 -33.54
C GLN A 99 -14.74 15.10 -33.23
N ARG A 100 -14.64 14.09 -34.10
CA ARG A 100 -15.27 12.78 -33.87
C ARG A 100 -14.36 11.88 -33.05
N THR A 101 -14.93 11.23 -32.03
CA THR A 101 -14.21 10.24 -31.24
C THR A 101 -14.87 8.89 -31.43
N LEU A 102 -14.11 7.93 -31.95
CA LEU A 102 -14.59 6.58 -32.27
C LEU A 102 -14.00 5.59 -31.27
N GLY A 103 -14.78 4.58 -30.92
CA GLY A 103 -14.44 3.59 -29.90
C GLY A 103 -14.75 2.19 -30.39
N MET A 104 -13.97 1.22 -29.92
CA MET A 104 -14.23 -0.19 -30.14
C MET A 104 -14.24 -0.93 -28.81
N ASN A 105 -15.24 -1.79 -28.65
CA ASN A 105 -15.23 -2.84 -27.65
C ASN A 105 -14.88 -4.18 -28.30
N THR A 106 -13.71 -4.71 -27.95
CA THR A 106 -13.22 -6.00 -28.44
C THR A 106 -13.84 -7.16 -27.66
N VAL A 107 -13.90 -8.35 -28.25
CA VAL A 107 -14.46 -9.55 -27.62
C VAL A 107 -13.62 -10.03 -26.42
N SER A 108 -12.31 -9.76 -26.42
CA SER A 108 -11.43 -10.13 -25.30
C SER A 108 -10.32 -9.10 -25.02
N ALA A 109 -9.83 -9.10 -23.78
CA ALA A 109 -8.71 -8.25 -23.38
C ALA A 109 -7.40 -8.56 -24.14
N ARG A 110 -7.28 -9.81 -24.64
CA ARG A 110 -6.18 -10.24 -25.51
C ARG A 110 -6.28 -9.57 -26.88
N ASP A 111 -7.49 -9.48 -27.44
CA ASP A 111 -7.71 -8.86 -28.75
C ASP A 111 -7.44 -7.36 -28.69
N ALA A 112 -7.90 -6.66 -27.64
CA ALA A 112 -7.52 -5.27 -27.40
C ALA A 112 -6.00 -5.09 -27.33
N ALA A 113 -5.27 -6.00 -26.67
CA ALA A 113 -3.82 -5.92 -26.57
C ALA A 113 -3.10 -6.20 -27.90
N LEU A 114 -3.58 -7.18 -28.68
CA LEU A 114 -3.06 -7.49 -30.01
C LEU A 114 -3.29 -6.32 -30.97
N LEU A 115 -4.48 -5.73 -30.92
CA LEU A 115 -4.84 -4.57 -31.72
C LEU A 115 -3.97 -3.35 -31.40
N MET A 116 -3.79 -3.02 -30.11
CA MET A 116 -2.88 -1.95 -29.68
C MET A 116 -1.45 -2.22 -30.16
N LYS A 117 -0.98 -3.47 -30.11
CA LYS A 117 0.35 -3.84 -30.61
C LYS A 117 0.47 -3.66 -32.13
N HIS A 118 -0.56 -3.98 -32.91
CA HIS A 118 -0.50 -3.87 -34.37
C HIS A 118 -0.73 -2.44 -34.85
N ALA A 119 -1.59 -1.67 -34.16
CA ALA A 119 -1.79 -0.24 -34.40
C ALA A 119 -0.58 0.61 -33.95
N GLN A 120 0.10 0.21 -32.87
CA GLN A 120 1.16 0.98 -32.21
C GLN A 120 2.24 0.06 -31.60
N PRO A 121 3.18 -0.46 -32.40
CA PRO A 121 4.17 -1.47 -31.96
C PRO A 121 5.18 -1.01 -30.87
N GLY A 122 5.02 0.17 -30.26
CA GLY A 122 5.96 0.77 -29.31
C GLY A 122 5.54 0.87 -27.82
N MET A 123 4.30 0.53 -27.42
CA MET A 123 3.78 0.93 -26.07
C MET A 123 3.06 -0.16 -25.26
N THR A 124 3.73 -1.26 -24.88
CA THR A 124 3.26 -2.12 -23.77
C THR A 124 4.38 -2.39 -22.77
N MET A 125 4.12 -2.15 -21.47
CA MET A 125 5.00 -2.56 -20.35
C MET A 125 4.94 -4.08 -20.15
N MET A 126 5.50 -4.81 -21.11
CA MET A 126 5.84 -6.23 -20.99
C MET A 126 7.34 -6.33 -21.19
N GLN A 127 7.98 -7.21 -20.42
CA GLN A 127 9.42 -7.50 -20.42
C GLN A 127 10.04 -7.34 -21.82
N HIS A 128 10.85 -6.30 -22.01
CA HIS A 128 11.48 -6.04 -23.31
C HIS A 128 12.76 -6.86 -23.37
N THR A 129 12.78 -7.90 -24.19
CA THR A 129 13.98 -8.71 -24.43
C THR A 129 14.65 -8.29 -25.72
N ALA A 130 15.96 -8.09 -25.67
CA ALA A 130 16.79 -7.86 -26.85
C ALA A 130 18.04 -8.76 -26.78
N THR A 131 18.40 -9.35 -27.91
CA THR A 131 19.70 -10.02 -28.02
C THR A 131 20.78 -8.95 -28.19
N ALA A 132 21.79 -8.98 -27.31
CA ALA A 132 22.92 -8.07 -27.37
C ALA A 132 24.23 -8.83 -27.28
N ARG A 133 25.26 -8.31 -27.96
CA ARG A 133 26.64 -8.71 -27.69
C ARG A 133 27.19 -7.82 -26.59
N ILE A 134 27.56 -8.42 -25.47
CA ILE A 134 27.93 -7.76 -24.23
C ILE A 134 29.43 -7.83 -24.06
N ARG A 135 30.04 -6.70 -23.69
CA ARG A 135 31.46 -6.58 -23.36
C ARG A 135 31.62 -5.77 -22.08
N LEU A 136 32.49 -6.23 -21.18
CA LEU A 136 32.99 -5.39 -20.08
C LEU A 136 34.07 -4.46 -20.64
N LEU A 137 33.78 -3.16 -20.73
CA LEU A 137 34.70 -2.16 -21.26
C LEU A 137 35.78 -1.80 -20.24
N ALA A 138 35.36 -1.52 -19.00
CA ALA A 138 36.28 -1.04 -17.98
C ALA A 138 35.75 -1.30 -16.57
N THR A 139 36.67 -1.28 -15.60
CA THR A 139 36.35 -1.41 -14.18
C THR A 139 37.08 -0.32 -13.38
N TRP A 140 36.41 0.25 -12.40
CA TRP A 140 36.99 1.14 -11.40
C TRP A 140 37.83 0.36 -10.39
N ASN A 141 39.12 0.68 -10.29
CA ASN A 141 40.06 -0.02 -9.42
C ASN A 141 40.27 0.66 -8.04
N GLY A 142 39.51 1.72 -7.74
CA GLY A 142 39.69 2.55 -6.54
C GLY A 142 40.40 3.89 -6.78
N LYS A 143 41.14 4.04 -7.89
CA LYS A 143 41.89 5.26 -8.25
C LYS A 143 41.59 5.79 -9.64
N ARG A 144 41.44 4.90 -10.62
CA ARG A 144 41.14 5.23 -12.02
C ARG A 144 40.26 4.15 -12.66
N ILE A 145 39.72 4.47 -13.83
CA ILE A 145 39.03 3.50 -14.68
C ILE A 145 40.09 2.75 -15.48
N GLU A 146 40.06 1.42 -15.42
CA GLU A 146 40.97 0.55 -16.17
C GLU A 146 40.20 -0.24 -17.22
N GLU A 147 40.64 -0.12 -18.47
CA GLU A 147 40.12 -0.90 -19.58
C GLU A 147 40.33 -2.40 -19.37
N LYS A 148 39.33 -3.19 -19.79
CA LYS A 148 39.33 -4.64 -19.71
C LYS A 148 39.44 -5.26 -21.11
N PRO A 149 40.08 -6.44 -21.22
CA PRO A 149 40.25 -7.13 -22.49
C PRO A 149 38.90 -7.50 -23.12
N THR A 150 38.90 -7.55 -24.45
CA THR A 150 37.75 -7.60 -25.36
C THR A 150 37.05 -8.96 -25.41
N VAL A 151 36.60 -9.51 -24.27
CA VAL A 151 35.75 -10.71 -24.30
C VAL A 151 34.31 -10.27 -24.54
N GLN A 152 33.80 -10.60 -25.72
CA GLN A 152 32.44 -10.31 -26.15
C GLN A 152 31.60 -11.58 -26.10
N GLU A 153 30.46 -11.53 -25.42
CA GLU A 153 29.53 -12.66 -25.28
C GLU A 153 28.15 -12.25 -25.76
N THR A 154 27.48 -13.12 -26.52
CA THR A 154 26.09 -12.88 -26.90
C THR A 154 25.18 -13.32 -25.77
N SER A 155 24.30 -12.42 -25.32
CA SER A 155 23.35 -12.71 -24.25
C SER A 155 21.98 -12.12 -24.55
N LEU A 156 20.95 -12.73 -23.98
CA LEU A 156 19.62 -12.15 -23.94
C LEU A 156 19.60 -11.10 -22.83
N VAL A 157 19.34 -9.86 -23.21
CA VAL A 157 19.14 -8.74 -22.30
C VAL A 157 17.65 -8.58 -22.06
N ALA A 158 17.21 -8.77 -20.82
CA ALA A 158 15.84 -8.60 -20.40
C ALA A 158 15.68 -7.33 -19.56
N LEU A 159 14.87 -6.39 -20.04
CA LEU A 159 14.45 -5.21 -19.30
C LEU A 159 13.12 -5.50 -18.58
N ASN A 160 13.20 -5.58 -17.26
CA ASN A 160 12.06 -5.75 -16.36
C ASN A 160 11.67 -4.40 -15.73
N PRO A 161 10.49 -4.30 -15.08
CA PRO A 161 10.08 -3.06 -14.44
C PRO A 161 11.02 -2.50 -13.38
N LEU A 162 11.86 -3.33 -12.75
CA LEU A 162 12.78 -2.90 -11.70
C LEU A 162 14.26 -3.00 -12.09
N SER A 163 14.59 -3.76 -13.13
CA SER A 163 15.97 -4.17 -13.39
C SER A 163 16.24 -4.51 -14.85
N LEU A 164 17.48 -4.30 -15.28
CA LEU A 164 18.03 -4.85 -16.52
C LEU A 164 18.85 -6.09 -16.19
N VAL A 165 18.55 -7.23 -16.82
CA VAL A 165 19.18 -8.52 -16.52
C VAL A 165 19.81 -9.10 -17.78
N PHE A 166 21.05 -9.58 -17.68
CA PHE A 166 21.73 -10.32 -18.75
C PHE A 166 22.79 -11.26 -18.18
N HIS A 167 23.23 -12.24 -18.98
CA HIS A 167 24.36 -13.12 -18.62
C HIS A 167 25.67 -12.58 -19.18
N TYR A 168 26.73 -12.59 -18.37
CA TYR A 168 28.09 -12.27 -18.79
C TYR A 168 29.10 -13.05 -17.91
N ASN A 169 30.12 -13.67 -18.52
CA ASN A 169 31.12 -14.52 -17.84
C ASN A 169 30.48 -15.58 -16.93
N ASN A 170 29.54 -16.37 -17.47
CA ASN A 170 28.78 -17.40 -16.73
C ASN A 170 28.03 -16.91 -15.49
N SER A 171 27.81 -15.60 -15.36
CA SER A 171 27.13 -14.99 -14.21
C SER A 171 25.93 -14.17 -14.68
N ILE A 172 24.87 -14.13 -13.88
CA ILE A 172 23.73 -13.25 -14.11
C ILE A 172 24.07 -11.87 -13.55
N ILE A 173 24.09 -10.87 -14.43
CA ILE A 173 24.23 -9.45 -14.07
C ILE A 173 22.83 -8.86 -13.96
N ASN A 174 22.52 -8.32 -12.78
CA ASN A 174 21.26 -7.66 -12.48
C ASN A 174 21.52 -6.18 -12.12
N ILE A 175 21.07 -5.28 -12.98
CA ILE A 175 21.30 -3.84 -12.90
C ILE A 175 20.03 -3.16 -12.39
N ASP A 176 20.14 -2.42 -11.28
CA ASP A 176 19.08 -1.55 -10.77
C ASP A 176 18.93 -0.29 -11.66
N LEU A 177 17.74 -0.09 -12.24
CA LEU A 177 17.44 1.01 -13.14
C LEU A 177 17.50 2.40 -12.49
N LEU A 178 17.43 2.49 -11.15
CA LEU A 178 17.53 3.75 -10.41
C LEU A 178 18.97 4.14 -10.07
N GLU A 179 19.89 3.17 -10.09
CA GLU A 179 21.30 3.35 -9.72
C GLU A 179 22.26 3.31 -10.91
N CYS A 180 21.82 2.79 -12.06
CA CYS A 180 22.64 2.78 -13.26
C CYS A 180 22.50 4.06 -14.09
N PHE A 181 23.52 4.29 -14.90
CA PHE A 181 23.50 5.33 -15.92
C PHE A 181 23.86 4.71 -17.27
N ALA A 182 23.07 5.00 -18.29
CA ALA A 182 23.27 4.49 -19.64
C ALA A 182 23.25 5.63 -20.66
N CYS A 183 24.01 5.49 -21.74
CA CYS A 183 23.97 6.39 -22.89
C CYS A 183 24.21 5.62 -24.19
N THR A 184 23.73 6.17 -25.30
CA THR A 184 24.08 5.71 -26.64
C THR A 184 25.44 6.26 -27.05
N CYS A 185 26.09 5.59 -27.99
CA CYS A 185 27.31 6.07 -28.62
C CYS A 185 26.95 6.90 -29.86
N HIS A 186 27.40 8.15 -29.94
CA HIS A 186 27.11 9.05 -31.07
C HIS A 186 27.52 8.46 -32.43
N ASP A 187 28.65 7.75 -32.47
CA ASP A 187 29.18 7.18 -33.72
C ASP A 187 28.58 5.80 -34.06
N ARG A 188 27.87 5.16 -33.12
CA ARG A 188 27.38 3.77 -33.25
C ARG A 188 25.95 3.63 -32.72
N GLN A 189 24.98 3.78 -33.63
CA GLN A 189 23.53 3.76 -33.33
C GLN A 189 23.00 2.45 -32.72
N ASN A 190 23.77 1.36 -32.74
CA ASN A 190 23.37 0.07 -32.17
C ASN A 190 24.05 -0.23 -30.82
N ILE A 191 24.66 0.76 -30.18
CA ILE A 191 25.47 0.54 -28.97
C ILE A 191 24.99 1.38 -27.79
N ILE A 192 24.83 0.70 -26.67
CA ILE A 192 24.57 1.30 -25.36
C ILE A 192 25.77 1.03 -24.46
N GLN A 193 26.27 2.08 -23.83
CA GLN A 193 27.25 1.97 -22.75
C GLN A 193 26.55 2.25 -21.43
N LEU A 194 26.75 1.36 -20.45
CA LEU A 194 26.09 1.41 -19.16
C LEU A 194 27.11 1.32 -18.03
N SER A 195 27.05 2.26 -17.09
CA SER A 195 27.82 2.24 -15.85
C SER A 195 26.95 1.72 -14.70
N TYR A 196 27.46 0.73 -13.98
CA TYR A 196 26.81 0.17 -12.79
C TYR A 196 27.83 -0.46 -11.84
N GLY A 197 27.71 -0.16 -10.55
CA GLY A 197 28.65 -0.61 -9.53
C GLY A 197 30.07 -0.08 -9.79
N ALA A 198 31.00 -1.00 -10.04
CA ALA A 198 32.39 -0.68 -10.40
C ALA A 198 32.67 -0.85 -11.90
N ASN A 199 31.68 -1.15 -12.74
CA ASN A 199 31.89 -1.60 -14.11
C ASN A 199 31.21 -0.70 -15.14
N ILE A 200 31.79 -0.67 -16.34
CA ILE A 200 31.19 -0.13 -17.56
C ILE A 200 30.99 -1.29 -18.53
N TYR A 201 29.74 -1.54 -18.91
CA TYR A 201 29.34 -2.53 -19.89
C TYR A 201 29.01 -1.85 -21.22
N GLU A 202 29.36 -2.51 -22.33
CA GLU A 202 28.91 -2.18 -23.68
C GLU A 202 27.95 -3.26 -24.16
N LEU A 203 26.77 -2.85 -24.57
CA LEU A 203 25.74 -3.70 -25.15
C LEU A 203 25.58 -3.29 -26.62
N GLN A 204 25.98 -4.15 -27.53
CA GLN A 204 25.74 -4.00 -28.96
C GLN A 204 24.46 -4.75 -29.32
N LEU A 205 23.40 -4.00 -29.63
CA LEU A 205 22.07 -4.52 -29.95
C LEU A 205 21.94 -4.83 -31.45
N ASN A 206 21.03 -5.76 -31.78
CA ASN A 206 20.71 -6.09 -33.19
C ASN A 206 19.81 -5.05 -33.86
N LYS A 207 19.13 -4.19 -33.08
CA LYS A 207 18.22 -3.12 -33.52
C LYS A 207 18.71 -1.76 -33.01
N ASN A 208 18.04 -0.68 -33.39
CA ASN A 208 18.36 0.69 -32.94
C ASN A 208 18.45 0.74 -31.40
N ALA A 209 19.61 1.16 -30.89
CA ALA A 209 19.86 1.27 -29.45
C ALA A 209 19.07 2.41 -28.80
N GLU A 210 18.65 3.40 -29.59
CA GLU A 210 17.92 4.56 -29.11
C GLU A 210 16.55 4.20 -28.54
N ASP A 211 15.85 3.26 -29.17
CA ASP A 211 14.53 2.81 -28.69
C ASP A 211 14.66 2.04 -27.37
N PHE A 212 15.69 1.19 -27.27
CA PHE A 212 15.92 0.38 -26.07
C PHE A 212 16.33 1.25 -24.87
N ILE A 213 17.18 2.26 -25.08
CA ILE A 213 17.54 3.19 -24.00
C ILE A 213 16.35 4.07 -23.61
N ARG A 214 15.49 4.50 -24.55
CA ARG A 214 14.27 5.24 -24.24
C ARG A 214 13.30 4.40 -23.42
N GLN A 215 13.12 3.13 -23.76
CA GLN A 215 12.35 2.17 -22.96
C GLN A 215 12.92 2.05 -21.54
N MET A 216 14.23 1.86 -21.40
CA MET A 216 14.89 1.79 -20.10
C MET A 216 14.69 3.06 -19.26
N LEU A 217 14.85 4.24 -19.88
CA LEU A 217 14.66 5.53 -19.23
C LEU A 217 13.21 5.75 -18.82
N ASN A 218 12.24 5.36 -19.65
CA ASN A 218 10.81 5.44 -19.36
C ASN A 218 10.45 4.61 -18.13
N MET A 219 10.87 3.33 -18.11
CA MET A 219 10.66 2.44 -16.96
C MET A 219 11.28 3.04 -15.68
N SER A 220 12.53 3.49 -15.75
CA SER A 220 13.20 4.10 -14.59
C SER A 220 12.49 5.38 -14.09
N SER A 221 11.89 6.15 -15.00
CA SER A 221 11.21 7.42 -14.68
C SER A 221 9.86 7.19 -14.01
N LEU A 222 9.09 6.21 -14.49
CA LEU A 222 7.84 5.77 -13.89
C LEU A 222 8.05 5.22 -12.48
N LEU A 223 9.08 4.38 -12.29
CA LEU A 223 9.49 3.90 -10.97
C LEU A 223 9.85 5.04 -10.01
N LEU A 224 10.65 5.99 -10.49
CA LEU A 224 11.09 7.11 -9.69
C LEU A 224 9.93 8.01 -9.27
N ALA A 225 8.95 8.22 -10.16
CA ALA A 225 7.74 8.97 -9.88
C ALA A 225 6.69 8.17 -9.08
N ARG A 226 6.91 6.85 -8.86
CA ARG A 226 5.96 5.91 -8.26
C ARG A 226 4.60 5.97 -8.96
N SER A 227 4.62 6.03 -10.28
CA SER A 227 3.45 6.26 -11.13
C SER A 227 3.53 5.37 -12.36
N THR A 228 2.40 4.97 -12.90
CA THR A 228 2.28 4.34 -14.23
C THR A 228 1.92 5.35 -15.33
N CYS A 229 1.62 6.60 -14.94
CA CYS A 229 1.29 7.70 -15.86
C CYS A 229 2.55 8.51 -16.22
N ILE A 230 2.79 8.64 -17.53
CA ILE A 230 3.91 9.40 -18.11
C ILE A 230 3.82 10.89 -17.73
N GLU A 231 2.65 11.52 -17.81
CA GLU A 231 2.48 12.94 -17.50
C GLU A 231 2.82 13.28 -16.05
N VAL A 232 2.45 12.40 -15.11
CA VAL A 232 2.81 12.51 -13.70
C VAL A 232 4.33 12.39 -13.52
N ALA A 233 4.97 11.48 -14.24
CA ALA A 233 6.42 11.31 -14.22
C ALA A 233 7.15 12.53 -14.82
N VAL A 234 6.67 13.07 -15.94
CA VAL A 234 7.18 14.31 -16.55
C VAL A 234 7.07 15.48 -15.56
N SER A 235 5.89 15.68 -14.96
CA SER A 235 5.64 16.75 -13.98
C SER A 235 6.51 16.60 -12.73
N TYR A 236 6.75 15.37 -12.27
CA TYR A 236 7.66 15.08 -11.18
C TYR A 236 9.11 15.47 -11.54
N LEU A 237 9.60 15.01 -12.70
CA LEU A 237 10.98 15.27 -13.15
C LEU A 237 11.22 16.76 -13.44
N GLN A 238 10.26 17.48 -14.01
CA GLN A 238 10.35 18.92 -14.22
C GLN A 238 10.50 19.69 -12.89
N ARG A 239 9.74 19.33 -11.86
CA ARG A 239 9.90 19.89 -10.51
C ARG A 239 11.28 19.60 -9.91
N GLN A 240 11.81 18.39 -10.11
CA GLN A 240 13.16 18.05 -9.65
C GLN A 240 14.23 18.86 -10.40
N ARG A 241 14.07 19.02 -11.73
CA ARG A 241 14.97 19.82 -12.56
C ARG A 241 15.03 21.27 -12.09
N HIS A 242 13.87 21.86 -11.79
CA HIS A 242 13.79 23.24 -11.31
C HIS A 242 14.60 23.45 -10.02
N LYS A 243 14.40 22.57 -9.02
CA LYS A 243 15.16 22.59 -7.76
C LYS A 243 16.67 22.45 -7.96
N VAL A 244 17.10 21.60 -8.91
CA VAL A 244 18.53 21.42 -9.21
C VAL A 244 19.11 22.67 -9.87
N LYS A 245 18.39 23.26 -10.83
CA LYS A 245 18.81 24.50 -11.50
C LYS A 245 18.94 25.68 -10.54
N GLU A 246 17.99 25.84 -9.62
CA GLU A 246 18.07 26.88 -8.58
C GLU A 246 19.35 26.73 -7.74
N LYS A 247 19.69 25.50 -7.33
CA LYS A 247 20.92 25.23 -6.57
C LYS A 247 22.20 25.50 -7.36
N ILE A 248 22.21 25.16 -8.65
CA ILE A 248 23.34 25.48 -9.54
C ILE A 248 23.51 26.99 -9.67
N ALA A 249 22.40 27.74 -9.78
CA ALA A 249 22.42 29.20 -9.85
C ALA A 249 22.92 29.84 -8.54
N GLN A 250 22.52 29.32 -7.38
CA GLN A 250 23.00 29.77 -6.07
C GLN A 250 24.52 29.61 -5.92
N LEU A 251 25.07 28.45 -6.30
CA LEU A 251 26.53 28.21 -6.24
C LEU A 251 27.33 29.06 -7.24
N LYS A 252 26.72 29.51 -8.34
CA LYS A 252 27.34 30.51 -9.25
C LYS A 252 27.47 31.87 -8.57
N PHE A 253 26.51 32.26 -7.73
CA PHE A 253 26.48 33.55 -7.03
C PHE A 253 27.42 33.58 -5.82
N GLU A 254 27.59 32.47 -5.11
CA GLU A 254 28.42 32.36 -3.90
C GLU A 254 29.95 32.24 -4.15
N GLY A 255 30.37 32.35 -5.41
CA GLY A 255 31.79 32.39 -5.79
C GLY A 255 32.50 31.05 -5.65
N ASN A 256 32.04 30.02 -6.38
CA ASN A 256 32.77 28.78 -6.78
C ASN A 256 33.77 28.16 -5.78
N ARG A 257 33.51 28.19 -4.46
CA ARG A 257 34.41 27.59 -3.46
C ARG A 257 34.32 26.07 -3.38
N ASP A 258 33.26 25.46 -3.92
CA ASP A 258 33.02 24.01 -3.89
C ASP A 258 32.70 23.45 -5.29
N GLY A 259 33.75 23.28 -6.10
CA GLY A 259 33.65 22.76 -7.47
C GLY A 259 33.04 21.36 -7.55
N VAL A 260 33.29 20.50 -6.56
CA VAL A 260 32.78 19.12 -6.54
C VAL A 260 31.26 19.10 -6.34
N SER A 261 30.72 19.96 -5.47
CA SER A 261 29.27 20.07 -5.29
C SER A 261 28.56 20.58 -6.54
N ARG A 262 29.19 21.49 -7.28
CA ARG A 262 28.67 21.95 -8.57
C ARG A 262 28.67 20.85 -9.62
N GLU A 263 29.77 20.13 -9.79
CA GLU A 263 29.87 19.00 -10.74
C GLU A 263 28.85 17.89 -10.41
N LYS A 264 28.60 17.59 -9.13
CA LYS A 264 27.51 16.68 -8.70
C LYS A 264 26.12 17.15 -9.14
N LEU A 265 25.84 18.45 -9.04
CA LEU A 265 24.55 19.00 -9.45
C LEU A 265 24.39 18.99 -10.97
N LEU A 266 25.46 19.26 -11.74
CA LEU A 266 25.46 19.13 -13.20
C LEU A 266 25.16 17.69 -13.64
N LEU A 267 25.79 16.70 -13.00
CA LEU A 267 25.50 15.29 -13.24
C LEU A 267 24.05 14.93 -12.91
N LYS A 268 23.52 15.48 -11.83
CA LYS A 268 22.12 15.28 -11.46
C LYS A 268 21.18 15.89 -12.50
N GLU A 269 21.45 17.12 -12.95
CA GLU A 269 20.66 17.76 -14.01
C GLU A 269 20.69 16.93 -15.31
N LEU A 270 21.86 16.47 -15.73
CA LEU A 270 22.00 15.64 -16.93
C LEU A 270 21.18 14.35 -16.84
N SER A 271 21.20 13.68 -15.68
CA SER A 271 20.41 12.46 -15.45
C SER A 271 18.90 12.69 -15.47
N ILE A 272 18.44 13.91 -15.13
CA ILE A 272 17.04 14.33 -15.21
C ILE A 272 16.66 14.62 -16.66
N LEU A 273 17.54 15.31 -17.38
CA LEU A 273 17.34 15.66 -18.78
C LEU A 273 17.22 14.43 -19.67
N GLN A 274 18.07 13.42 -19.50
CA GLN A 274 17.95 12.17 -20.26
C GLN A 274 16.60 11.48 -20.04
N ARG A 275 16.11 11.45 -18.80
CA ARG A 275 14.82 10.86 -18.47
C ARG A 275 13.64 11.64 -19.05
N LEU A 276 13.69 12.97 -18.97
CA LEU A 276 12.69 13.82 -19.63
C LEU A 276 12.70 13.59 -21.14
N ALA A 277 13.88 13.59 -21.77
CA ALA A 277 14.03 13.36 -23.20
C ALA A 277 13.51 11.97 -23.62
N GLY A 278 13.73 10.93 -22.79
CA GLY A 278 13.14 9.60 -23.01
C GLY A 278 11.61 9.61 -23.00
N LEU A 279 10.99 10.30 -22.04
CA LEU A 279 9.52 10.37 -21.91
C LEU A 279 8.86 11.25 -22.98
N THR A 280 9.54 12.28 -23.46
CA THR A 280 9.02 13.24 -24.45
C THR A 280 9.56 12.99 -25.86
N SER A 281 10.23 11.86 -26.07
CA SER A 281 10.86 11.48 -27.34
C SER A 281 11.86 12.50 -27.93
N GLN A 282 12.51 13.31 -27.10
CA GLN A 282 13.52 14.29 -27.50
C GLN A 282 14.92 13.66 -27.60
N THR A 283 15.86 14.37 -28.23
CA THR A 283 17.25 13.93 -28.33
C THR A 283 17.91 13.81 -26.95
N LEU A 284 18.63 12.71 -26.73
CA LEU A 284 19.31 12.46 -25.46
C LEU A 284 20.55 13.37 -25.34
N PRO A 285 20.73 14.08 -24.20
CA PRO A 285 21.90 14.91 -23.99
C PRO A 285 23.19 14.08 -23.86
N SER A 286 24.26 14.62 -24.42
CA SER A 286 25.60 14.02 -24.50
C SER A 286 26.59 14.63 -23.49
N TYR A 287 27.81 14.10 -23.45
CA TYR A 287 28.90 14.67 -22.65
C TYR A 287 29.19 16.14 -23.00
N GLU A 288 29.05 16.53 -24.27
CA GLU A 288 29.30 17.91 -24.73
C GLU A 288 28.45 18.94 -23.97
N SER A 289 27.27 18.54 -23.48
CA SER A 289 26.36 19.43 -22.73
C SER A 289 26.91 19.93 -21.39
N ILE A 290 27.86 19.21 -20.79
CA ILE A 290 28.46 19.56 -19.48
C ILE A 290 29.99 19.63 -19.52
N GLY A 291 30.64 19.12 -20.58
CA GLY A 291 32.09 18.94 -20.64
C GLY A 291 32.91 20.22 -20.40
N ALA A 292 32.42 21.38 -20.85
CA ALA A 292 33.10 22.67 -20.64
C ALA A 292 33.01 23.19 -19.19
N GLU A 293 32.10 22.63 -18.37
CA GLU A 293 31.92 23.01 -16.96
C GLU A 293 32.64 22.07 -15.98
N LEU A 294 33.32 21.02 -16.48
CA LEU A 294 34.04 20.03 -15.68
C LEU A 294 35.53 20.41 -15.51
N SER A 295 36.13 19.98 -14.40
CA SER A 295 37.56 20.21 -14.15
C SER A 295 38.50 19.38 -15.03
N ASP A 296 39.61 19.96 -15.47
CA ASP A 296 40.61 19.28 -16.32
C ASP A 296 41.20 18.01 -15.66
N ALA A 297 41.39 18.05 -14.33
CA ALA A 297 41.90 16.92 -13.55
C ALA A 297 40.97 15.71 -13.56
N LEU A 298 39.66 15.94 -13.69
CA LEU A 298 38.63 14.92 -13.79
C LEU A 298 38.57 14.38 -15.22
N THR A 299 38.58 15.25 -16.22
CA THR A 299 38.58 14.89 -17.65
C THR A 299 39.75 13.97 -17.99
N ALA A 300 40.93 14.21 -17.41
CA ALA A 300 42.12 13.36 -17.58
C ALA A 300 41.98 11.92 -17.05
N ARG A 301 40.95 11.62 -16.24
CA ARG A 301 40.69 10.28 -15.66
C ARG A 301 39.56 9.53 -16.39
N LEU A 302 38.90 10.17 -17.35
CA LEU A 302 37.78 9.58 -18.09
C LEU A 302 38.28 8.68 -19.22
N LEU A 303 37.47 7.68 -19.58
CA LEU A 303 37.75 6.83 -20.72
C LEU A 303 37.46 7.60 -22.03
N PRO A 304 38.41 7.70 -22.99
CA PRO A 304 38.26 8.51 -24.19
C PRO A 304 37.01 8.18 -25.02
N TYR A 305 36.67 6.89 -25.11
CA TYR A 305 35.53 6.38 -25.88
C TYR A 305 34.28 6.11 -25.03
N SER A 306 34.27 6.52 -23.75
CA SER A 306 33.14 6.35 -22.84
C SER A 306 33.12 7.44 -21.75
N LEU A 307 33.21 8.71 -22.18
CA LEU A 307 33.38 9.85 -21.27
C LEU A 307 32.26 9.95 -20.24
N LEU A 308 31.00 9.78 -20.66
CA LEU A 308 29.85 9.99 -19.79
C LEU A 308 29.62 8.86 -18.78
N PRO A 309 29.62 7.56 -19.16
CA PRO A 309 29.59 6.46 -18.19
C PRO A 309 30.80 6.48 -17.25
N SER A 310 31.98 6.88 -17.76
CA SER A 310 33.19 7.06 -16.94
C SER A 310 32.98 8.13 -15.87
N LEU A 311 32.39 9.25 -16.25
CA LEU A 311 32.15 10.36 -15.34
C LEU A 311 31.20 9.95 -14.21
N PHE A 312 30.08 9.31 -14.55
CA PHE A 312 29.14 8.78 -13.55
C PHE A 312 29.81 7.75 -12.63
N LEU A 313 30.64 6.86 -13.19
CA LEU A 313 31.35 5.84 -12.40
C LEU A 313 32.36 6.44 -11.42
N ILE A 314 33.14 7.44 -11.84
CA ILE A 314 34.09 8.15 -10.97
C ILE A 314 33.34 8.84 -9.84
N PHE A 315 32.28 9.58 -10.13
CA PHE A 315 31.52 10.28 -9.09
C PHE A 315 30.84 9.30 -8.13
N ALA A 316 30.27 8.21 -8.65
CA ALA A 316 29.63 7.19 -7.84
C ALA A 316 30.61 6.57 -6.83
N ASN A 317 31.83 6.27 -7.27
CA ASN A 317 32.83 5.60 -6.43
C ASN A 317 33.69 6.56 -5.59
N MET A 318 34.17 7.68 -6.14
CA MET A 318 35.02 8.63 -5.41
C MET A 318 34.24 9.54 -4.47
N HIS A 319 33.02 9.93 -4.85
CA HIS A 319 32.27 10.95 -4.13
C HIS A 319 30.97 10.44 -3.53
N ALA A 320 30.80 9.10 -3.49
CA ALA A 320 29.58 8.41 -3.07
C ALA A 320 28.32 8.99 -3.73
N PHE A 321 28.45 9.46 -4.97
CA PHE A 321 27.36 10.06 -5.70
C PHE A 321 26.29 9.01 -5.99
N ARG A 322 25.06 9.34 -5.63
CA ARG A 322 23.86 8.57 -5.96
C ARG A 322 23.01 9.42 -6.87
N ILE A 323 22.58 8.84 -7.99
CA ILE A 323 21.79 9.55 -9.01
C ILE A 323 20.48 10.07 -8.39
N TRP A 324 19.81 9.24 -7.59
CA TRP A 324 18.49 9.56 -7.03
C TRP A 324 18.28 9.25 -5.56
N ARG A 325 18.92 8.22 -5.01
CA ARG A 325 18.81 7.93 -3.57
C ARG A 325 19.44 9.09 -2.80
N LYS A 326 18.69 9.72 -1.89
CA LYS A 326 19.28 10.66 -0.93
C LYS A 326 20.35 9.90 -0.11
N PRO A 327 21.47 10.54 0.30
CA PRO A 327 22.10 10.14 1.56
C PRO A 327 21.00 10.13 2.63
N ILE A 328 20.96 9.14 3.51
CA ILE A 328 19.97 9.12 4.60
C ILE A 328 20.16 10.41 5.42
N GLU A 329 19.32 11.41 5.16
CA GLU A 329 19.17 12.58 6.02
C GLU A 329 18.30 12.14 7.19
N LEU A 330 18.92 12.18 8.37
CA LEU A 330 18.30 12.06 9.67
C LEU A 330 17.10 13.00 9.79
N ARG A 331 16.17 12.60 10.66
CA ARG A 331 14.91 13.30 10.93
C ARG A 331 15.16 14.76 11.31
N ALA A 332 14.20 15.61 10.98
CA ALA A 332 14.12 17.02 11.36
C ALA A 332 14.00 17.29 12.89
N SER A 333 14.40 16.32 13.73
CA SER A 333 14.45 16.46 15.19
C SER A 333 15.82 16.88 15.73
N ASP A 334 16.88 16.84 14.90
CA ASP A 334 18.27 16.91 15.40
C ASP A 334 19.03 18.18 14.98
N LEU A 335 18.33 19.27 14.63
CA LEU A 335 18.97 20.59 14.43
C LEU A 335 18.26 21.69 15.21
N GLN A 336 18.41 21.63 16.54
CA GLN A 336 18.50 22.82 17.38
C GLN A 336 19.51 22.53 18.49
N ILE A 337 20.73 23.10 18.36
CA ILE A 337 21.61 23.67 19.41
C ILE A 337 22.99 23.94 18.76
N LEU A 338 23.48 25.18 18.93
CA LEU A 338 24.67 25.86 18.36
C LEU A 338 24.41 26.44 16.95
N SER A 339 23.97 27.69 16.78
CA SER A 339 24.56 28.93 17.30
C SER A 339 23.53 30.02 17.59
N GLU A 340 23.64 30.63 18.77
CA GLU A 340 23.06 31.94 19.09
C GLU A 340 23.82 33.06 18.37
N SER A 341 23.10 34.09 17.89
CA SER A 341 23.22 35.50 18.34
C SER A 341 22.74 36.47 17.25
N HIS A 342 21.59 37.12 17.49
CA HIS A 342 21.41 38.60 17.52
C HIS A 342 20.03 39.10 17.04
N SER A 343 19.41 39.82 17.98
CA SER A 343 18.61 41.05 17.87
C SER A 343 17.30 41.05 17.06
N ALA A 344 16.20 41.12 17.82
CA ALA A 344 14.99 41.87 17.47
C ALA A 344 15.30 43.39 17.32
N PRO A 345 14.41 44.26 16.78
CA PRO A 345 13.15 44.57 17.49
C PRO A 345 11.93 45.02 16.64
N ASN A 346 10.78 45.02 17.34
CA ASN A 346 9.60 45.92 17.25
C ASN A 346 8.76 45.94 15.97
N GLY A 347 7.46 45.65 16.02
CA GLY A 347 6.36 46.45 16.59
C GLY A 347 5.22 46.38 15.55
N MET A 348 3.92 46.56 15.77
CA MET A 348 3.11 47.22 16.77
C MET A 348 1.71 46.58 16.75
N MET A 349 1.02 46.66 17.88
CA MET A 349 -0.43 46.52 17.99
C MET A 349 -1.16 47.62 17.20
N HIS A 350 -2.35 47.30 16.68
CA HIS A 350 -3.47 48.23 16.67
C HIS A 350 -4.78 47.49 16.97
N HIS A 351 -5.36 47.84 18.13
CA HIS A 351 -6.78 47.77 18.43
C HIS A 351 -7.50 48.93 17.72
N VAL A 352 -8.80 48.79 17.45
CA VAL A 352 -9.91 49.56 18.07
C VAL A 352 -11.19 49.42 17.22
N ASP A 353 -12.19 48.78 17.84
CA ASP A 353 -13.63 49.05 17.99
C ASP A 353 -14.51 49.77 16.95
N GLY A 354 -15.77 49.28 16.93
CA GLY A 354 -17.00 50.12 16.94
C GLY A 354 -18.02 49.75 15.85
N MET A 355 -19.09 48.97 16.14
CA MET A 355 -20.46 49.42 16.55
C MET A 355 -21.11 50.40 15.53
N THR A 356 -22.32 50.22 14.98
CA THR A 356 -23.63 49.99 15.63
C THR A 356 -24.74 49.60 14.62
N ALA A 357 -25.69 48.78 15.11
CA ALA A 357 -27.17 48.78 14.98
C ALA A 357 -27.88 49.27 13.68
N SER A 358 -28.97 48.65 13.23
CA SER A 358 -30.27 48.72 13.94
C SER A 358 -31.44 47.99 13.24
N THR A 359 -32.36 47.47 14.08
CA THR A 359 -33.85 47.35 13.92
C THR A 359 -34.43 46.51 12.76
N SER A 360 -35.52 45.74 12.87
CA SER A 360 -36.55 45.51 13.89
C SER A 360 -37.47 44.38 13.39
N ASN A 361 -38.02 43.58 14.32
CA ASN A 361 -39.44 43.19 14.43
C ASN A 361 -39.62 41.76 14.96
N TYR A 362 -39.98 41.71 16.24
CA TYR A 362 -40.57 40.58 16.94
C TYR A 362 -41.92 40.19 16.34
N ILE A 363 -42.15 38.89 16.17
CA ILE A 363 -43.48 38.29 16.38
C ILE A 363 -43.29 37.10 17.32
N ASP A 364 -43.94 37.24 18.47
CA ASP A 364 -44.10 36.28 19.55
C ASP A 364 -44.66 34.95 19.02
N SER A 365 -44.00 33.85 19.34
CA SER A 365 -44.58 32.50 19.20
C SER A 365 -44.44 31.84 20.56
N GLU A 366 -45.57 31.45 21.13
CA GLU A 366 -45.69 30.92 22.49
C GLU A 366 -44.57 29.92 22.81
N ILE A 367 -43.63 30.37 23.64
CA ILE A 367 -42.50 29.57 24.08
C ILE A 367 -43.03 28.63 25.19
N GLU A 368 -43.37 27.39 24.84
CA GLU A 368 -43.67 26.35 25.83
C GLU A 368 -42.41 26.02 26.64
N GLU A 369 -42.26 26.67 27.80
CA GLU A 369 -41.33 26.27 28.85
C GLU A 369 -42.01 25.31 29.83
N TYR A 370 -41.35 24.21 30.16
CA TYR A 370 -41.88 23.22 31.09
C TYR A 370 -40.77 22.72 32.03
N ASN A 371 -41.18 22.29 33.22
CA ASN A 371 -40.24 21.86 34.26
C ASN A 371 -40.11 20.34 34.29
N VAL A 372 -38.88 19.88 34.49
CA VAL A 372 -38.51 18.46 34.60
C VAL A 372 -37.79 18.25 35.93
N ALA A 373 -38.41 17.49 36.83
CA ALA A 373 -37.82 17.18 38.14
C ALA A 373 -37.03 15.85 38.09
N LYS A 374 -35.87 15.82 38.74
CA LYS A 374 -35.12 14.58 38.99
C LYS A 374 -35.91 13.68 39.92
N LYS A 375 -36.12 12.42 39.53
CA LYS A 375 -36.59 11.35 40.41
C LYS A 375 -35.39 10.48 40.80
N ASP A 376 -35.24 10.20 42.09
CA ASP A 376 -34.15 9.37 42.65
C ASP A 376 -32.72 9.84 42.27
N GLY A 377 -32.54 11.16 42.16
CA GLY A 377 -31.25 11.78 41.83
C GLY A 377 -30.80 11.60 40.38
N ARG A 378 -31.64 11.04 39.50
CA ARG A 378 -31.32 10.79 38.08
C ARG A 378 -32.36 11.46 37.17
N LEU A 379 -31.88 12.12 36.12
CA LEU A 379 -32.73 12.83 35.15
C LEU A 379 -32.94 12.05 33.86
N GLY A 380 -31.96 11.20 33.49
CA GLY A 380 -31.99 10.45 32.23
C GLY A 380 -31.79 11.31 30.97
N LEU A 381 -31.39 12.58 31.09
CA LEU A 381 -31.07 13.45 29.96
C LEU A 381 -29.56 13.67 29.88
N THR A 382 -29.01 13.58 28.69
CA THR A 382 -27.65 14.05 28.40
C THR A 382 -27.75 15.47 27.89
N ILE A 383 -27.25 16.42 28.69
CA ILE A 383 -27.28 17.85 28.38
C ILE A 383 -25.87 18.32 28.04
N TYR A 384 -25.73 19.00 26.91
CA TYR A 384 -24.47 19.58 26.47
C TYR A 384 -24.50 21.09 26.70
N ALA A 385 -23.58 21.61 27.52
CA ALA A 385 -23.41 23.03 27.75
C ALA A 385 -22.20 23.55 26.97
N HIS A 386 -22.36 24.69 26.29
CA HIS A 386 -21.29 25.36 25.57
C HIS A 386 -21.39 26.88 25.73
N ASN A 387 -20.25 27.55 25.67
CA ASN A 387 -20.18 29.01 25.67
C ASN A 387 -20.33 29.51 24.23
N ASP A 388 -21.38 30.27 23.97
CA ASP A 388 -21.65 30.90 22.68
C ASP A 388 -21.55 32.42 22.86
N ASN A 389 -20.43 33.01 22.42
CA ASN A 389 -20.15 34.44 22.48
C ASN A 389 -20.31 35.10 23.86
N GLY A 390 -19.86 34.44 24.93
CA GLY A 390 -19.86 34.96 26.30
C GLY A 390 -21.14 34.64 27.09
N VAL A 391 -22.10 33.95 26.47
CA VAL A 391 -23.33 33.48 27.14
C VAL A 391 -23.35 31.96 27.09
N VAL A 392 -23.47 31.32 28.27
CA VAL A 392 -23.49 29.86 28.34
C VAL A 392 -24.88 29.34 27.99
N LYS A 393 -24.96 28.45 27.00
CA LYS A 393 -26.18 27.77 26.55
C LYS A 393 -26.06 26.28 26.85
N ALA A 394 -27.18 25.62 27.13
CA ALA A 394 -27.20 24.18 27.30
C ALA A 394 -28.43 23.55 26.65
N GLU A 395 -28.26 22.39 26.02
CA GLU A 395 -29.28 21.72 25.21
C GLU A 395 -29.30 20.20 25.44
N VAL A 396 -30.47 19.58 25.30
CA VAL A 396 -30.65 18.14 25.47
C VAL A 396 -30.21 17.40 24.20
N ARG A 397 -29.17 16.58 24.29
CA ARG A 397 -28.59 15.82 23.16
C ARG A 397 -29.00 14.36 23.12
N GLN A 398 -29.44 13.80 24.26
CA GLN A 398 -29.89 12.42 24.35
C GLN A 398 -30.91 12.27 25.49
N VAL A 399 -31.90 11.42 25.30
CA VAL A 399 -32.96 11.12 26.27
C VAL A 399 -32.95 9.60 26.51
N ALA A 400 -32.65 9.17 27.74
CA ALA A 400 -32.64 7.77 28.12
C ALA A 400 -34.06 7.21 28.25
N THR A 401 -34.22 5.89 28.15
CA THR A 401 -35.53 5.20 28.19
C THR A 401 -36.32 5.39 29.48
N PHE A 402 -35.66 5.77 30.59
CA PHE A 402 -36.29 6.07 31.88
C PHE A 402 -36.44 7.58 32.17
N ALA A 403 -36.06 8.44 31.23
CA ALA A 403 -36.23 9.88 31.35
C ALA A 403 -37.73 10.26 31.30
N PRO A 404 -38.15 11.35 31.96
CA PRO A 404 -39.53 11.81 31.91
C PRO A 404 -39.99 12.07 30.47
N LYS A 405 -41.13 11.48 30.09
CA LYS A 405 -41.66 11.36 28.72
C LYS A 405 -41.89 12.70 27.98
N CYS A 406 -41.74 13.84 28.64
CA CYS A 406 -41.91 15.17 28.06
C CYS A 406 -40.64 15.76 27.43
N ALA A 407 -39.44 15.29 27.81
CA ALA A 407 -38.17 15.85 27.33
C ALA A 407 -37.78 15.32 25.94
N SER A 408 -37.47 16.22 25.00
CA SER A 408 -37.08 15.87 23.63
C SER A 408 -35.65 16.31 23.32
N ILE A 409 -34.99 15.59 22.40
CA ILE A 409 -33.67 15.98 21.89
C ILE A 409 -33.83 17.30 21.13
N GLY A 410 -32.98 18.28 21.45
CA GLY A 410 -33.03 19.64 20.91
C GLY A 410 -33.71 20.68 21.82
N ASP A 411 -34.24 20.28 22.98
CA ASP A 411 -34.79 21.22 23.95
C ASP A 411 -33.67 21.97 24.70
N THR A 412 -33.84 23.28 24.88
CA THR A 412 -32.85 24.15 25.51
C THR A 412 -33.12 24.27 27.00
N VAL A 413 -32.09 24.17 27.83
CA VAL A 413 -32.19 24.39 29.28
C VAL A 413 -32.24 25.89 29.55
N VAL A 414 -33.26 26.35 30.25
CA VAL A 414 -33.44 27.76 30.59
C VAL A 414 -32.91 28.04 31.99
N SER A 415 -33.28 27.22 32.97
CA SER A 415 -32.84 27.37 34.36
C SER A 415 -32.82 26.04 35.11
N VAL A 416 -32.06 25.99 36.20
CA VAL A 416 -32.02 24.86 37.12
C VAL A 416 -32.32 25.39 38.53
N ASP A 417 -33.36 24.86 39.17
CA ASP A 417 -33.92 25.33 40.46
C ASP A 417 -34.17 26.85 40.50
N GLY A 418 -34.56 27.43 39.36
CA GLY A 418 -34.84 28.86 39.23
C GLY A 418 -33.61 29.75 38.98
N ARG A 419 -32.38 29.21 38.98
CA ARG A 419 -31.18 29.93 38.52
C ARG A 419 -30.98 29.78 37.01
N SER A 420 -30.93 30.91 36.30
CA SER A 420 -30.73 30.92 34.85
C SER A 420 -29.32 30.49 34.46
N ILE A 421 -29.20 29.54 33.53
CA ILE A 421 -27.88 29.04 33.10
C ILE A 421 -27.08 30.10 32.32
N SER A 422 -27.77 31.06 31.68
CA SER A 422 -27.15 32.14 30.91
C SER A 422 -26.40 33.16 31.78
N THR A 423 -26.62 33.13 33.10
CA THR A 423 -25.94 34.01 34.07
C THR A 423 -24.68 33.40 34.66
N LEU A 424 -24.36 32.15 34.30
CA LEU A 424 -23.17 31.46 34.81
C LEU A 424 -21.94 31.75 33.95
N PRO A 425 -20.76 31.93 34.57
CA PRO A 425 -19.55 32.36 33.86
C PRO A 425 -18.86 31.25 33.07
N SER A 426 -19.12 29.97 33.38
CA SER A 426 -18.49 28.85 32.68
C SER A 426 -19.40 27.63 32.51
N ALA A 427 -19.08 26.77 31.52
CA ALA A 427 -19.76 25.50 31.31
C ALA A 427 -19.55 24.49 32.46
N ALA A 428 -18.45 24.62 33.22
CA ALA A 428 -18.20 23.80 34.40
C ALA A 428 -19.19 24.13 35.54
N ASP A 429 -19.56 25.41 35.70
CA ASP A 429 -20.56 25.84 36.67
C ASP A 429 -21.96 25.33 36.29
N VAL A 430 -22.25 25.24 34.98
CA VAL A 430 -23.49 24.64 34.47
C VAL A 430 -23.54 23.14 34.76
N GLU A 431 -22.42 22.42 34.60
CA GLU A 431 -22.36 21.00 34.95
C GLU A 431 -22.59 20.78 36.45
N GLN A 432 -21.98 21.59 37.32
CA GLN A 432 -22.19 21.50 38.77
C GLN A 432 -23.65 21.82 39.14
N LEU A 433 -24.24 22.87 38.57
CA LEU A 433 -25.63 23.22 38.81
C LEU A 433 -26.60 22.13 38.31
N LEU A 434 -26.33 21.52 37.15
CA LEU A 434 -27.11 20.40 36.61
C LEU A 434 -26.91 19.10 37.40
N ARG A 435 -25.80 18.93 38.11
CA ARG A 435 -25.56 17.77 38.98
C ARG A 435 -26.32 17.88 40.30
N ASP A 436 -26.30 19.05 40.92
CA ASP A 436 -26.88 19.28 42.25
C ASP A 436 -28.37 19.67 42.21
N GLY A 437 -28.81 20.33 41.13
CA GLY A 437 -30.16 20.88 41.02
C GLY A 437 -31.24 19.81 40.84
N LYS A 438 -32.45 20.05 41.35
CA LYS A 438 -33.54 19.06 41.39
C LYS A 438 -34.57 19.25 40.29
N VAL A 439 -34.82 20.47 39.86
CA VAL A 439 -35.83 20.82 38.84
C VAL A 439 -35.18 21.63 37.73
N ILE A 440 -35.34 21.19 36.50
CA ILE A 440 -34.75 21.81 35.32
C ILE A 440 -35.86 22.33 34.44
N ARG A 441 -35.85 23.62 34.14
CA ARG A 441 -36.80 24.24 33.21
C ARG A 441 -36.23 24.15 31.79
N LEU A 442 -36.95 23.47 30.91
CA LEU A 442 -36.61 23.28 29.51
C LEU A 442 -37.54 24.10 28.62
N ARG A 443 -37.03 24.52 27.47
CA ARG A 443 -37.75 25.22 26.41
C ARG A 443 -37.72 24.37 25.15
N ARG A 444 -38.87 24.19 24.53
CA ARG A 444 -39.01 23.34 23.33
C ARG A 444 -38.19 23.88 22.16
N GLY A 445 -37.38 23.03 21.53
CA GLY A 445 -36.62 23.39 20.32
C GLY A 445 -37.56 23.61 19.12
N ALA A 446 -37.38 24.71 18.38
CA ALA A 446 -38.22 25.02 17.22
C ALA A 446 -38.08 23.94 16.12
N LYS A 447 -39.19 23.30 15.75
CA LYS A 447 -39.24 22.35 14.62
C LYS A 447 -39.42 23.13 13.31
N ASP A 448 -38.53 22.92 12.34
CA ASP A 448 -38.74 23.40 10.97
C ASP A 448 -39.94 22.67 10.32
N THR A 449 -41.10 23.32 10.36
CA THR A 449 -42.33 22.88 9.68
C THR A 449 -42.46 23.53 8.30
N ILE A 450 -42.40 22.72 7.23
CA ILE A 450 -43.00 23.04 5.94
C ILE A 450 -44.53 23.17 6.15
N LYS A 451 -45.10 24.35 5.84
CA LYS A 451 -46.52 24.68 6.00
C LYS A 451 -47.43 23.78 5.15
N LYS A 452 -48.47 23.20 5.76
CA LYS A 452 -49.68 22.68 5.07
C LYS A 452 -50.83 23.67 5.27
N GLN A 453 -51.49 24.09 4.20
CA GLN A 453 -52.91 24.52 4.24
C GLN A 453 -53.81 23.27 4.19
N ALA A 454 -54.99 23.37 4.81
CA ALA A 454 -55.94 22.28 5.08
C ALA A 454 -56.75 21.83 3.83
N PRO A 455 -57.34 20.61 3.84
CA PRO A 455 -58.05 20.02 2.69
C PRO A 455 -59.59 20.23 2.72
N PRO A 456 -60.30 20.09 1.58
CA PRO A 456 -61.73 19.74 1.53
C PRO A 456 -61.93 18.20 1.54
N PRO A 457 -63.18 17.67 1.70
CA PRO A 457 -63.46 16.36 2.30
C PRO A 457 -63.27 15.14 1.35
N PRO A 458 -63.37 13.89 1.85
CA PRO A 458 -62.54 12.78 1.40
C PRO A 458 -63.14 12.00 0.22
N ILE A 459 -62.28 11.56 -0.71
CA ILE A 459 -62.63 10.48 -1.63
C ILE A 459 -61.51 9.42 -1.67
N ARG A 460 -61.99 8.21 -1.38
CA ARG A 460 -61.43 6.84 -1.34
C ARG A 460 -60.11 6.53 -2.05
N GLN A 461 -59.37 5.69 -1.32
CA GLN A 461 -58.18 4.90 -1.67
C GLN A 461 -58.22 4.29 -3.07
N ASN A 462 -57.14 4.49 -3.83
CA ASN A 462 -56.41 3.45 -4.56
C ASN A 462 -55.24 4.08 -5.32
N SER A 463 -54.01 3.88 -4.84
CA SER A 463 -52.82 3.87 -5.70
C SER A 463 -51.68 3.10 -5.02
N ALA A 464 -51.07 2.22 -5.80
CA ALA A 464 -49.98 1.32 -5.45
C ALA A 464 -48.73 2.06 -4.91
N PRO A 465 -47.78 1.37 -4.25
CA PRO A 465 -46.60 2.02 -3.66
C PRO A 465 -45.74 2.66 -4.75
N VAL A 466 -45.46 3.95 -4.60
CA VAL A 466 -44.46 4.66 -5.42
C VAL A 466 -43.06 4.20 -4.98
N PRO A 467 -42.14 3.86 -5.90
CA PRO A 467 -40.78 3.49 -5.53
C PRO A 467 -40.05 4.68 -4.89
N ILE A 468 -39.40 4.46 -3.74
CA ILE A 468 -38.50 5.44 -3.14
C ILE A 468 -37.26 5.52 -4.04
N GLU A 469 -37.08 6.62 -4.78
CA GLU A 469 -35.86 6.85 -5.56
C GLU A 469 -34.64 6.91 -4.61
N ARG A 470 -33.75 5.92 -4.73
CA ARG A 470 -32.48 5.86 -3.99
C ARG A 470 -31.49 6.85 -4.61
N SER A 471 -30.70 7.54 -3.78
CA SER A 471 -29.63 8.39 -4.30
C SER A 471 -28.55 7.54 -4.99
N ARG A 472 -27.95 8.05 -6.06
CA ARG A 472 -26.82 7.40 -6.76
C ARG A 472 -25.64 7.10 -5.83
N ALA A 473 -25.48 7.85 -4.74
CA ALA A 473 -24.46 7.58 -3.72
C ALA A 473 -24.84 6.39 -2.83
N ASP A 474 -26.11 6.29 -2.44
CA ASP A 474 -26.65 5.19 -1.64
C ASP A 474 -26.54 3.86 -2.41
N GLU A 475 -26.87 3.87 -3.70
CA GLU A 475 -26.72 2.68 -4.56
C GLU A 475 -25.27 2.23 -4.71
N LYS A 476 -24.32 3.16 -4.81
CA LYS A 476 -22.89 2.84 -4.84
C LYS A 476 -22.44 2.22 -3.53
N LEU A 477 -22.92 2.75 -2.40
CA LEU A 477 -22.58 2.23 -1.08
C LEU A 477 -23.14 0.81 -0.88
N LEU A 478 -24.38 0.56 -1.28
CA LEU A 478 -24.99 -0.78 -1.27
C LEU A 478 -24.15 -1.76 -2.08
N ARG A 479 -23.82 -1.41 -3.33
CA ARG A 479 -23.00 -2.27 -4.20
C ARG A 479 -21.63 -2.57 -3.59
N ALA A 480 -20.99 -1.58 -2.94
CA ALA A 480 -19.70 -1.79 -2.30
C ALA A 480 -19.79 -2.75 -1.10
N LEU A 481 -20.86 -2.66 -0.30
CA LEU A 481 -21.12 -3.59 0.81
C LEU A 481 -21.46 -5.00 0.31
N GLU A 482 -22.28 -5.11 -0.74
CA GLU A 482 -22.62 -6.38 -1.39
C GLU A 482 -21.40 -7.03 -2.02
N GLU A 483 -20.55 -6.26 -2.70
CA GLU A 483 -19.29 -6.74 -3.27
C GLU A 483 -18.35 -7.27 -2.20
N LEU A 484 -18.23 -6.58 -1.06
CA LEU A 484 -17.43 -7.03 0.07
C LEU A 484 -17.91 -8.41 0.56
N VAL A 485 -19.21 -8.58 0.80
CA VAL A 485 -19.78 -9.86 1.26
C VAL A 485 -19.62 -10.96 0.21
N GLN A 486 -19.97 -10.67 -1.05
CA GLN A 486 -19.95 -11.66 -2.13
C GLN A 486 -18.52 -12.14 -2.41
N THR A 487 -17.54 -11.22 -2.40
CA THR A 487 -16.13 -11.58 -2.61
C THR A 487 -15.55 -12.34 -1.42
N GLU A 488 -15.94 -12.01 -0.18
CA GLU A 488 -15.54 -12.76 1.00
C GLU A 488 -16.12 -14.18 0.96
N LYS A 489 -17.37 -14.35 0.51
CA LYS A 489 -18.03 -15.66 0.43
C LYS A 489 -17.32 -16.58 -0.53
N ARG A 490 -17.05 -16.05 -1.72
CA ARG A 490 -16.29 -16.77 -2.74
C ARG A 490 -14.88 -17.11 -2.25
N TYR A 491 -14.24 -16.20 -1.52
CA TYR A 491 -12.91 -16.45 -0.97
C TYR A 491 -12.90 -17.57 0.09
N VAL A 492 -13.89 -17.61 1.00
CA VAL A 492 -14.03 -18.68 1.98
C VAL A 492 -14.32 -20.03 1.30
N GLU A 493 -15.17 -20.04 0.27
CA GLU A 493 -15.42 -21.23 -0.56
C GLU A 493 -14.13 -21.72 -1.25
N ASP A 494 -13.39 -20.81 -1.89
CA ASP A 494 -12.10 -21.11 -2.53
C ASP A 494 -11.08 -21.68 -1.51
N LEU A 495 -11.05 -21.15 -0.29
CA LEU A 495 -10.20 -21.65 0.80
C LEU A 495 -10.58 -23.07 1.23
N ILE A 496 -11.87 -23.37 1.34
CA ILE A 496 -12.38 -24.70 1.68
C ILE A 496 -11.99 -25.71 0.60
N GLU A 497 -12.20 -25.36 -0.66
CA GLU A 497 -11.86 -26.21 -1.80
C GLU A 497 -10.34 -26.44 -1.88
N MET A 498 -9.53 -25.38 -1.75
CA MET A 498 -8.07 -25.47 -1.79
C MET A 498 -7.53 -26.40 -0.71
N ILE A 499 -8.05 -26.27 0.51
CA ILE A 499 -7.62 -27.10 1.65
C ILE A 499 -8.06 -28.55 1.46
N GLY A 500 -9.32 -28.78 1.08
CA GLY A 500 -9.83 -30.12 0.84
C GLY A 500 -9.07 -30.86 -0.27
N ARG A 501 -8.69 -30.13 -1.33
CA ARG A 501 -7.99 -30.70 -2.48
C ARG A 501 -6.50 -30.94 -2.21
N PHE A 502 -5.76 -29.89 -1.89
CA PHE A 502 -4.29 -29.95 -1.90
C PHE A 502 -3.67 -30.31 -0.55
N LEU A 503 -4.31 -29.95 0.56
CA LEU A 503 -3.81 -30.30 1.90
C LEU A 503 -4.23 -31.72 2.33
N SER A 504 -4.86 -32.48 1.43
CA SER A 504 -4.99 -33.93 1.55
C SER A 504 -3.62 -34.62 1.41
N ILE A 505 -2.69 -34.00 0.69
CA ILE A 505 -1.32 -34.49 0.46
C ILE A 505 -0.50 -34.26 1.75
N PRO A 506 0.04 -35.31 2.40
CA PRO A 506 0.70 -35.18 3.71
C PRO A 506 1.87 -34.18 3.74
N SER A 507 2.72 -34.19 2.70
CA SER A 507 3.89 -33.30 2.57
C SER A 507 3.48 -31.82 2.45
N VAL A 508 2.44 -31.55 1.65
CA VAL A 508 1.88 -30.20 1.48
C VAL A 508 1.20 -29.74 2.77
N LYS A 509 0.44 -30.64 3.42
CA LYS A 509 -0.24 -30.39 4.69
C LYS A 509 0.73 -29.97 5.79
N GLU A 510 1.87 -30.63 5.89
CA GLU A 510 2.91 -30.31 6.88
C GLU A 510 3.46 -28.89 6.67
N ILE A 511 3.67 -28.48 5.42
CA ILE A 511 4.20 -27.15 5.10
C ILE A 511 3.13 -26.06 5.28
N MET A 512 1.90 -26.35 4.86
CA MET A 512 0.78 -25.41 4.77
C MET A 512 -0.22 -25.53 5.92
N GLU A 513 0.15 -26.12 7.07
CA GLU A 513 -0.74 -26.31 8.22
C GLU A 513 -1.45 -25.01 8.67
N CYS A 514 -0.78 -23.87 8.52
CA CYS A 514 -1.33 -22.55 8.83
C CYS A 514 -2.59 -22.19 8.02
N ALA A 515 -2.81 -22.82 6.85
CA ALA A 515 -3.99 -22.60 6.02
C ALA A 515 -5.29 -23.00 6.74
N PHE A 516 -5.27 -24.02 7.61
CA PHE A 516 -6.45 -24.39 8.41
C PHE A 516 -6.87 -23.26 9.35
N ARG A 517 -5.91 -22.67 10.06
CA ARG A 517 -6.19 -21.54 10.96
C ARG A 517 -6.64 -20.29 10.21
N LEU A 518 -6.05 -20.05 9.02
CA LEU A 518 -6.53 -18.99 8.15
C LEU A 518 -7.98 -19.24 7.73
N GLN A 519 -8.33 -20.46 7.34
CA GLN A 519 -9.72 -20.82 6.99
C GLN A 519 -10.66 -20.60 8.17
N ASP A 520 -10.32 -21.06 9.37
CA ASP A 520 -11.15 -20.86 10.57
C ASP A 520 -11.36 -19.38 10.86
N THR A 521 -10.28 -18.59 10.81
CA THR A 521 -10.32 -17.12 10.97
C THR A 521 -11.25 -16.46 9.95
N GLN A 522 -11.23 -16.92 8.69
CA GLN A 522 -12.04 -16.34 7.61
C GLN A 522 -13.49 -16.80 7.64
N LYS A 523 -13.78 -18.03 8.09
CA LYS A 523 -15.14 -18.51 8.35
C LYS A 523 -15.81 -17.71 9.46
N GLU A 524 -15.11 -17.49 10.57
CA GLU A 524 -15.59 -16.64 11.66
C GLU A 524 -15.82 -15.20 11.18
N PHE A 525 -14.83 -14.63 10.48
CA PHE A 525 -14.94 -13.28 9.92
C PHE A 525 -16.12 -13.14 8.96
N MET A 526 -16.37 -14.13 8.10
CA MET A 526 -17.52 -14.13 7.21
C MET A 526 -18.85 -14.10 7.98
N SER A 527 -19.01 -14.96 8.99
CA SER A 527 -20.24 -14.98 9.80
C SER A 527 -20.51 -13.61 10.43
N GLU A 528 -19.49 -13.01 11.01
CA GLU A 528 -19.59 -11.67 11.63
C GLU A 528 -19.78 -10.56 10.60
N LEU A 529 -19.23 -10.70 9.39
CA LEU A 529 -19.42 -9.75 8.31
C LEU A 529 -20.87 -9.75 7.82
N LEU A 530 -21.50 -10.92 7.70
CA LEU A 530 -22.92 -11.04 7.36
C LEU A 530 -23.80 -10.38 8.42
N GLU A 531 -23.50 -10.59 9.71
CA GLU A 531 -24.19 -9.92 10.81
C GLU A 531 -23.96 -8.40 10.82
N ALA A 532 -22.73 -7.96 10.57
CA ALA A 532 -22.35 -6.55 10.53
C ALA A 532 -23.06 -5.82 9.40
N VAL A 533 -23.13 -6.40 8.20
CA VAL A 533 -23.87 -5.84 7.08
C VAL A 533 -25.37 -5.89 7.36
N GLY A 534 -25.90 -7.02 7.83
CA GLY A 534 -27.32 -7.21 8.09
C GLY A 534 -28.16 -7.19 6.81
N ASP A 535 -29.46 -6.91 6.95
CA ASP A 535 -30.45 -7.04 5.87
C ASP A 535 -30.51 -5.82 4.92
N VAL A 536 -29.35 -5.26 4.60
CA VAL A 536 -29.20 -3.99 3.87
C VAL A 536 -29.60 -4.08 2.38
N GLY A 537 -29.83 -5.30 1.86
CA GLY A 537 -30.27 -5.56 0.48
C GLY A 537 -31.79 -5.50 0.20
N ARG A 538 -32.66 -5.35 1.21
CA ARG A 538 -34.13 -5.30 0.98
C ARG A 538 -34.63 -3.95 0.45
N GLU A 539 -35.74 -3.97 -0.27
CA GLU A 539 -36.32 -2.80 -0.98
C GLU A 539 -36.69 -1.64 -0.04
N THR A 540 -36.89 -1.91 1.25
CA THR A 540 -37.39 -0.97 2.28
C THR A 540 -36.32 -0.15 3.03
N ASN A 541 -35.04 -0.22 2.66
CA ASN A 541 -33.97 0.27 3.54
C ASN A 541 -33.72 1.78 3.47
N CYS A 542 -33.66 2.41 4.65
CA CYS A 542 -33.35 3.84 4.82
C CYS A 542 -31.82 4.06 4.93
N ARG A 543 -31.35 5.27 4.55
CA ARG A 543 -29.92 5.67 4.64
C ARG A 543 -29.26 5.42 5.99
N SER A 544 -30.02 5.47 7.08
CA SER A 544 -29.52 5.19 8.43
C SER A 544 -29.01 3.76 8.57
N GLN A 545 -29.72 2.77 8.01
CA GLN A 545 -29.32 1.36 8.12
C GLN A 545 -28.02 1.06 7.36
N MET A 546 -27.81 1.71 6.21
CA MET A 546 -26.55 1.63 5.45
C MET A 546 -25.39 2.25 6.24
N ARG A 547 -25.60 3.42 6.84
CA ARG A 547 -24.60 4.08 7.70
C ARG A 547 -24.24 3.22 8.91
N ASP A 548 -25.23 2.62 9.56
CA ASP A 548 -25.01 1.70 10.68
C ASP A 548 -24.23 0.45 10.26
N ALA A 549 -24.55 -0.12 9.09
CA ALA A 549 -23.81 -1.24 8.53
C ALA A 549 -22.35 -0.88 8.24
N VAL A 550 -22.09 0.29 7.64
CA VAL A 550 -20.72 0.79 7.42
C VAL A 550 -19.96 0.92 8.74
N ASN A 551 -20.59 1.45 9.78
CA ASN A 551 -19.96 1.58 11.10
C ASN A 551 -19.64 0.21 11.72
N ARG A 552 -20.57 -0.75 11.67
CA ARG A 552 -20.35 -2.12 12.17
C ARG A 552 -19.25 -2.83 11.38
N VAL A 553 -19.25 -2.72 10.05
CA VAL A 553 -18.20 -3.29 9.19
C VAL A 553 -16.84 -2.67 9.52
N SER A 554 -16.76 -1.35 9.65
CA SER A 554 -15.52 -0.65 10.01
C SER A 554 -14.97 -1.12 11.36
N ALA A 555 -15.85 -1.25 12.36
CA ALA A 555 -15.50 -1.76 13.69
C ALA A 555 -15.05 -3.23 13.64
N LEU A 556 -15.70 -4.06 12.81
CA LEU A 556 -15.33 -5.46 12.62
C LEU A 556 -13.90 -5.60 12.10
N PHE A 557 -13.55 -4.87 11.03
CA PHE A 557 -12.17 -4.86 10.51
C PHE A 557 -11.15 -4.40 11.56
N VAL A 558 -11.49 -3.36 12.32
CA VAL A 558 -10.65 -2.86 13.41
C VAL A 558 -10.40 -3.92 14.49
N ASN A 559 -11.43 -4.67 14.86
CA ASN A 559 -11.39 -5.68 15.92
C ASN A 559 -10.67 -6.97 15.48
N ARG A 560 -10.85 -7.37 14.22
CA ARG A 560 -10.30 -8.63 13.67
C ARG A 560 -8.90 -8.47 13.05
N CYS A 561 -8.44 -7.25 12.79
CA CYS A 561 -7.13 -6.94 12.20
C CYS A 561 -5.95 -7.72 12.83
N SER A 562 -5.91 -7.91 14.15
CA SER A 562 -4.83 -8.66 14.79
C SER A 562 -4.84 -10.17 14.47
N GLN A 563 -6.02 -10.75 14.22
CA GLN A 563 -6.17 -12.17 13.89
C GLN A 563 -5.71 -12.46 12.45
N PHE A 564 -5.87 -11.48 11.56
CA PHE A 564 -5.37 -11.54 10.20
C PHE A 564 -3.83 -11.54 10.09
N LYS A 565 -3.09 -11.41 11.20
CA LYS A 565 -1.63 -11.66 11.19
C LYS A 565 -1.26 -13.07 10.73
N VAL A 566 -2.19 -14.04 10.75
CA VAL A 566 -2.02 -15.38 10.17
C VAL A 566 -1.64 -15.35 8.67
N TYR A 567 -1.98 -14.28 7.94
CA TYR A 567 -1.54 -14.09 6.55
C TYR A 567 -0.02 -14.01 6.40
N ALA A 568 0.70 -13.48 7.40
CA ALA A 568 2.17 -13.43 7.37
C ALA A 568 2.77 -14.84 7.45
N GLU A 569 2.19 -15.70 8.28
CA GLU A 569 2.61 -17.09 8.39
C GLU A 569 2.24 -17.89 7.13
N TYR A 570 1.06 -17.65 6.57
CA TYR A 570 0.65 -18.26 5.30
C TYR A 570 1.62 -17.90 4.17
N ALA A 571 1.98 -16.61 4.03
CA ALA A 571 2.92 -16.17 3.00
C ALA A 571 4.29 -16.85 3.11
N ALA A 572 4.80 -17.00 4.34
CA ALA A 572 6.06 -17.70 4.59
C ALA A 572 5.97 -19.20 4.26
N SER A 573 4.90 -19.88 4.70
CA SER A 573 4.65 -21.29 4.36
C SER A 573 4.51 -21.51 2.85
N TYR A 574 3.82 -20.60 2.15
CA TYR A 574 3.66 -20.68 0.70
C TYR A 574 4.99 -20.54 -0.03
N LEU A 575 5.84 -19.58 0.38
CA LEU A 575 7.19 -19.45 -0.17
C LEU A 575 8.03 -20.71 0.08
N ARG A 576 7.96 -21.29 1.28
CA ARG A 576 8.63 -22.54 1.61
C ARG A 576 8.13 -23.69 0.74
N LEU A 577 6.82 -23.79 0.50
CA LEU A 577 6.25 -24.78 -0.41
C LEU A 577 6.82 -24.62 -1.82
N GLN A 578 6.91 -23.40 -2.35
CA GLN A 578 7.51 -23.15 -3.67
C GLN A 578 8.98 -23.60 -3.74
N GLN A 579 9.76 -23.37 -2.68
CA GLN A 579 11.15 -23.83 -2.61
C GLN A 579 11.27 -25.36 -2.54
N GLU A 580 10.39 -26.00 -1.77
CA GLU A 580 10.31 -27.46 -1.64
C GLU A 580 9.87 -28.12 -2.96
N ILE A 581 8.96 -27.52 -3.71
CA ILE A 581 8.55 -27.98 -5.05
C ILE A 581 9.74 -28.03 -6.02
N VAL A 582 10.60 -27.01 -6.01
CA VAL A 582 11.83 -26.97 -6.84
C VAL A 582 12.80 -28.08 -6.44
N THR A 583 12.89 -28.38 -5.14
CA THR A 583 13.86 -29.35 -4.60
C THR A 583 13.35 -30.80 -4.68
N LYS A 584 12.05 -31.01 -4.45
CA LYS A 584 11.37 -32.32 -4.36
C LYS A 584 10.27 -32.41 -5.41
N LYS A 585 10.65 -32.90 -6.60
CA LYS A 585 9.74 -33.07 -7.75
C LYS A 585 8.49 -33.91 -7.45
N GLU A 586 8.56 -34.82 -6.48
CA GLU A 586 7.41 -35.63 -6.05
C GLU A 586 6.23 -34.76 -5.57
N ILE A 587 6.52 -33.69 -4.82
CA ILE A 587 5.47 -32.77 -4.33
C ILE A 587 4.77 -32.08 -5.50
N HIS A 588 5.55 -31.66 -6.51
CA HIS A 588 5.01 -31.08 -7.74
C HIS A 588 4.07 -32.05 -8.46
N VAL A 589 4.49 -33.31 -8.65
CA VAL A 589 3.69 -34.33 -9.33
C VAL A 589 2.38 -34.60 -8.57
N GLN A 590 2.43 -34.67 -7.25
CA GLN A 590 1.23 -34.87 -6.41
C GLN A 590 0.25 -33.68 -6.50
N LEU A 591 0.77 -32.44 -6.50
CA LEU A 591 -0.04 -31.23 -6.66
C LEU A 591 -0.70 -31.15 -8.04
N GLU A 592 0.03 -31.48 -9.11
CA GLU A 592 -0.51 -31.57 -10.46
C GLU A 592 -1.57 -32.67 -10.59
N ALA A 593 -1.33 -33.84 -10.00
CA ALA A 593 -2.29 -34.95 -9.99
C ALA A 593 -3.59 -34.59 -9.23
N ALA A 594 -3.51 -33.72 -8.23
CA ALA A 594 -4.67 -33.23 -7.49
C ALA A 594 -5.53 -32.25 -8.31
N ASN A 595 -5.03 -31.69 -9.42
CA ASN A 595 -5.80 -30.87 -10.34
C ASN A 595 -6.59 -31.74 -11.33
N THR A 596 -7.68 -32.37 -10.86
CA THR A 596 -8.46 -33.34 -11.64
C THR A 596 -9.08 -32.74 -12.91
N THR A 597 -9.44 -31.45 -12.92
CA THR A 597 -10.06 -30.81 -14.10
C THR A 597 -9.03 -30.43 -15.18
N ARG A 598 -7.73 -30.40 -14.84
CA ARG A 598 -6.63 -29.90 -15.67
C ARG A 598 -6.79 -28.45 -16.14
N GLU A 599 -7.75 -27.73 -15.56
CA GLU A 599 -7.95 -26.32 -15.86
C GLU A 599 -6.96 -25.48 -15.06
N GLN A 600 -6.41 -24.45 -15.69
CA GLN A 600 -5.40 -23.60 -15.05
C GLN A 600 -5.94 -22.89 -13.81
N HIS A 601 -7.23 -22.51 -13.80
CA HIS A 601 -7.84 -21.82 -12.66
C HIS A 601 -8.05 -22.75 -11.44
N CYS A 602 -7.99 -24.06 -11.63
CA CYS A 602 -8.06 -25.09 -10.59
C CYS A 602 -6.67 -25.60 -10.16
N SER A 603 -5.58 -25.05 -10.73
CA SER A 603 -4.21 -25.43 -10.35
C SER A 603 -3.84 -24.98 -8.94
N TYR A 604 -2.85 -25.63 -8.35
CA TYR A 604 -2.40 -25.26 -7.00
C TYR A 604 -1.84 -23.83 -6.97
N GLU A 605 -1.16 -23.36 -8.03
CA GLU A 605 -0.65 -22.00 -8.12
C GLU A 605 -1.80 -20.99 -8.07
N SER A 606 -2.85 -21.21 -8.86
CA SER A 606 -4.01 -20.32 -8.95
C SER A 606 -4.82 -20.28 -7.66
N MET A 607 -4.96 -21.41 -6.95
CA MET A 607 -5.74 -21.47 -5.72
C MET A 607 -4.94 -21.03 -4.49
N MET A 608 -3.70 -21.49 -4.34
CA MET A 608 -2.89 -21.23 -3.14
C MET A 608 -2.35 -19.80 -3.05
N ILE A 609 -2.33 -19.04 -4.14
CA ILE A 609 -1.94 -17.62 -4.13
C ILE A 609 -3.08 -16.70 -3.61
N LYS A 610 -4.34 -17.16 -3.66
CA LYS A 610 -5.51 -16.32 -3.32
C LYS A 610 -5.43 -15.66 -1.94
N PRO A 611 -4.93 -16.31 -0.87
CA PRO A 611 -4.76 -15.64 0.42
C PRO A 611 -3.81 -14.44 0.40
N ILE A 612 -2.70 -14.55 -0.33
CA ILE A 612 -1.72 -13.46 -0.47
C ILE A 612 -2.35 -12.30 -1.27
N GLN A 613 -3.21 -12.62 -2.24
CA GLN A 613 -3.99 -11.62 -2.97
C GLN A 613 -5.08 -10.99 -2.10
N ARG A 614 -5.74 -11.76 -1.23
CA ARG A 614 -6.87 -11.28 -0.42
C ARG A 614 -6.46 -10.20 0.57
N VAL A 615 -5.32 -10.37 1.25
CA VAL A 615 -4.88 -9.40 2.27
C VAL A 615 -4.68 -7.99 1.71
N VAL A 616 -4.26 -7.87 0.44
CA VAL A 616 -4.11 -6.58 -0.25
C VAL A 616 -5.40 -6.06 -0.88
N GLN A 617 -6.44 -6.88 -0.99
CA GLN A 617 -7.76 -6.46 -1.49
C GLN A 617 -8.61 -5.78 -0.42
N TYR A 618 -8.46 -6.11 0.87
CA TYR A 618 -9.25 -5.48 1.93
C TYR A 618 -9.14 -3.95 1.96
N PRO A 619 -7.95 -3.32 1.83
CA PRO A 619 -7.85 -1.88 1.69
C PRO A 619 -8.62 -1.32 0.49
N LEU A 620 -8.66 -2.03 -0.64
CA LEU A 620 -9.36 -1.61 -1.85
C LEU A 620 -10.88 -1.66 -1.66
N LEU A 621 -11.39 -2.73 -1.05
CA LEU A 621 -12.81 -2.88 -0.72
C LEU A 621 -13.28 -1.83 0.28
N LEU A 622 -12.48 -1.56 1.32
CA LEU A 622 -12.75 -0.48 2.27
C LEU A 622 -12.68 0.90 1.62
N ASN A 623 -11.77 1.10 0.66
CA ASN A 623 -11.68 2.36 -0.08
C ASN A 623 -12.91 2.57 -0.99
N ALA A 624 -13.46 1.50 -1.58
CA ALA A 624 -14.70 1.59 -2.34
C ALA A 624 -15.86 2.06 -1.45
N ILE A 625 -16.00 1.49 -0.24
CA ILE A 625 -16.99 1.92 0.76
C ILE A 625 -16.74 3.38 1.18
N HIS A 626 -15.48 3.75 1.47
CA HIS A 626 -15.11 5.12 1.84
C HIS A 626 -15.48 6.14 0.74
N SER A 627 -15.24 5.79 -0.53
CA SER A 627 -15.52 6.66 -1.68
C SER A 627 -17.02 6.89 -1.91
N ALA A 628 -17.86 5.97 -1.43
CA ALA A 628 -19.31 6.07 -1.48
C ALA A 628 -19.92 6.79 -0.27
N CYS A 629 -19.14 7.01 0.80
CA CYS A 629 -19.56 7.79 1.96
C CYS A 629 -19.53 9.30 1.68
N GLU A 630 -20.36 10.06 2.42
CA GLU A 630 -20.35 11.51 2.39
C GLU A 630 -19.02 12.06 2.96
N LYS A 631 -18.44 13.08 2.32
CA LYS A 631 -17.15 13.66 2.75
C LYS A 631 -17.25 14.20 4.18
N GLU A 632 -16.22 13.97 4.98
CA GLU A 632 -16.13 14.39 6.39
C GLU A 632 -17.19 13.80 7.34
N SER A 633 -18.06 12.93 6.86
CA SER A 633 -19.03 12.19 7.67
C SER A 633 -18.36 11.33 8.73
N PHE A 634 -19.12 10.99 9.77
CA PHE A 634 -18.63 10.10 10.83
C PHE A 634 -18.25 8.73 10.25
N GLU A 635 -19.07 8.20 9.35
CA GLU A 635 -18.88 6.93 8.65
C GLU A 635 -17.59 6.95 7.84
N ALA A 636 -17.35 8.02 7.06
CA ALA A 636 -16.10 8.16 6.31
C ALA A 636 -14.87 8.13 7.23
N LYS A 637 -14.93 8.78 8.40
CA LYS A 637 -13.84 8.73 9.41
C LYS A 637 -13.64 7.34 9.99
N GLN A 638 -14.72 6.60 10.29
CA GLN A 638 -14.64 5.22 10.78
C GLN A 638 -14.01 4.29 9.72
N VAL A 639 -14.48 4.38 8.47
CA VAL A 639 -13.92 3.58 7.36
C VAL A 639 -12.46 3.93 7.14
N SER A 640 -12.10 5.23 7.15
CA SER A 640 -10.70 5.67 7.03
C SER A 640 -9.79 5.05 8.10
N GLY A 641 -10.26 4.99 9.36
CA GLY A 641 -9.52 4.32 10.44
C GLY A 641 -9.36 2.81 10.23
N SER A 642 -10.39 2.13 9.74
CA SER A 642 -10.32 0.70 9.41
C SER A 642 -9.41 0.42 8.20
N LEU A 643 -9.45 1.28 7.19
CA LEU A 643 -8.62 1.23 5.99
C LEU A 643 -7.15 1.38 6.36
N ALA A 644 -6.80 2.35 7.20
CA ALA A 644 -5.43 2.54 7.67
C ALA A 644 -4.90 1.30 8.41
N LYS A 645 -5.72 0.67 9.26
CA LYS A 645 -5.34 -0.59 9.93
C LYS A 645 -5.09 -1.73 8.95
N MET A 646 -5.92 -1.88 7.93
CA MET A 646 -5.74 -2.93 6.92
C MET A 646 -4.53 -2.67 6.01
N GLN A 647 -4.22 -1.40 5.72
CA GLN A 647 -2.96 -1.03 5.05
C GLN A 647 -1.74 -1.39 5.90
N THR A 648 -1.74 -1.04 7.20
CA THR A 648 -0.66 -1.42 8.12
C THR A 648 -0.51 -2.95 8.23
N LEU A 649 -1.61 -3.70 8.17
CA LEU A 649 -1.56 -5.16 8.13
C LEU A 649 -0.90 -5.68 6.84
N ALA A 650 -1.25 -5.15 5.68
CA ALA A 650 -0.64 -5.54 4.40
C ALA A 650 0.87 -5.22 4.38
N GLU A 651 1.27 -4.04 4.88
CA GLU A 651 2.68 -3.68 5.07
C GLU A 651 3.38 -4.63 6.03
N TYR A 652 2.73 -5.00 7.15
CA TYR A 652 3.25 -5.97 8.10
C TYR A 652 3.48 -7.35 7.46
N VAL A 653 2.53 -7.87 6.66
CA VAL A 653 2.68 -9.15 5.97
C VAL A 653 3.88 -9.11 5.01
N ASN A 654 4.01 -8.04 4.23
CA ASN A 654 5.13 -7.86 3.30
C ASN A 654 6.48 -7.79 4.04
N GLU A 655 6.55 -7.05 5.15
CA GLU A 655 7.78 -6.93 5.92
C GLU A 655 8.14 -8.25 6.63
N MET A 656 7.14 -8.99 7.14
CA MET A 656 7.35 -10.32 7.69
C MET A 656 7.87 -11.31 6.66
N GLN A 657 7.42 -11.23 5.41
CA GLN A 657 7.94 -12.05 4.32
C GLN A 657 9.41 -11.70 4.03
N ARG A 658 9.75 -10.40 3.94
CA ARG A 658 11.13 -9.93 3.77
C ARG A 658 12.05 -10.44 4.88
N ILE A 659 11.60 -10.37 6.13
CA ILE A 659 12.35 -10.87 7.28
C ILE A 659 12.55 -12.37 7.19
N HIS A 660 11.51 -13.12 6.82
CA HIS A 660 11.61 -14.55 6.64
C HIS A 660 12.66 -14.90 5.59
N GLU A 661 12.64 -14.24 4.43
CA GLU A 661 13.63 -14.43 3.36
C GLU A 661 15.07 -14.16 3.82
N LEU A 662 15.28 -13.11 4.63
CA LEU A 662 16.62 -12.70 5.08
C LEU A 662 17.14 -13.54 6.26
N PHE A 663 16.26 -13.86 7.22
CA PHE A 663 16.67 -14.38 8.53
C PHE A 663 16.22 -15.82 8.80
N ALA A 664 15.31 -16.43 8.03
CA ALA A 664 14.86 -17.80 8.31
C ALA A 664 15.99 -18.83 8.37
N PRO A 665 16.96 -18.87 7.41
CA PRO A 665 18.07 -19.83 7.49
C PRO A 665 18.92 -19.65 8.76
N HIS A 666 19.05 -18.40 9.21
CA HIS A 666 19.82 -18.05 10.40
C HIS A 666 19.08 -18.45 11.67
N ILE A 667 17.79 -18.15 11.74
CA ILE A 667 16.91 -18.56 12.83
C ILE A 667 16.88 -20.09 12.94
N ASP A 668 16.83 -20.82 11.83
CA ASP A 668 16.85 -22.28 11.83
C ASP A 668 18.20 -22.85 12.28
N ASN A 669 19.32 -22.24 11.85
CA ASN A 669 20.65 -22.59 12.36
C ASN A 669 20.77 -22.33 13.87
N VAL A 670 20.17 -21.24 14.36
CA VAL A 670 20.12 -20.92 15.79
C VAL A 670 19.28 -21.95 16.55
N LYS A 671 18.10 -22.33 16.03
CA LYS A 671 17.26 -23.38 16.62
C LYS A 671 18.02 -24.69 16.78
N LYS A 672 18.74 -25.12 15.73
CA LYS A 672 19.56 -26.35 15.76
C LYS A 672 20.72 -26.23 16.76
N SER A 673 21.43 -25.10 16.75
CA SER A 673 22.62 -24.91 17.60
C SER A 673 22.27 -24.80 19.10
N PHE A 674 21.08 -24.31 19.42
CA PHE A 674 20.60 -24.13 20.80
C PHE A 674 19.49 -25.10 21.19
N GLU A 675 19.28 -26.19 20.44
CA GLU A 675 18.13 -27.09 20.60
C GLU A 675 18.00 -27.63 22.04
N THR A 676 19.09 -28.11 22.62
CA THR A 676 19.11 -28.62 24.00
C THR A 676 18.67 -27.56 25.01
N MET A 677 19.22 -26.35 24.90
CA MET A 677 18.91 -25.22 25.80
C MET A 677 17.46 -24.76 25.64
N LEU A 678 16.98 -24.67 24.39
CA LEU A 678 15.60 -24.30 24.09
C LEU A 678 14.62 -25.32 24.68
N ARG A 679 14.93 -26.62 24.55
CA ARG A 679 14.09 -27.71 25.07
C ARG A 679 14.08 -27.75 26.60
N GLU A 680 15.24 -27.65 27.26
CA GLU A 680 15.36 -27.69 28.72
C GLU A 680 14.64 -26.51 29.40
N LYS A 681 14.73 -25.31 28.81
CA LYS A 681 14.12 -24.09 29.34
C LYS A 681 12.69 -23.84 28.81
N GLY A 682 12.13 -24.73 27.99
CA GLY A 682 10.79 -24.57 27.41
C GLY A 682 10.64 -23.34 26.50
N LEU A 683 11.74 -22.94 25.85
CA LEU A 683 11.83 -21.75 25.01
C LEU A 683 11.43 -22.07 23.57
N ARG A 684 10.72 -21.14 22.93
CA ARG A 684 10.20 -21.29 21.57
C ARG A 684 10.60 -20.10 20.71
N ILE A 685 11.24 -20.40 19.59
CA ILE A 685 11.55 -19.44 18.52
C ILE A 685 10.59 -19.75 17.37
N ASP A 686 9.43 -19.10 17.37
CA ASP A 686 8.40 -19.30 16.36
C ASP A 686 7.91 -17.94 15.88
N ILE A 687 7.72 -17.77 14.58
CA ILE A 687 7.23 -16.52 14.00
C ILE A 687 5.84 -16.17 14.56
N ARG A 688 5.04 -17.18 14.92
CA ARG A 688 3.76 -17.01 15.63
C ARG A 688 3.90 -16.27 16.95
N ASP A 689 5.03 -16.48 17.62
CA ASP A 689 5.32 -15.90 18.93
C ASP A 689 6.05 -14.56 18.81
N LEU A 690 6.36 -14.07 17.61
CA LEU A 690 7.08 -12.81 17.42
C LEU A 690 6.19 -11.61 17.78
N LEU A 691 6.64 -10.83 18.77
CA LEU A 691 5.93 -9.64 19.27
C LEU A 691 6.37 -8.37 18.54
N ILE A 692 7.68 -8.21 18.35
CA ILE A 692 8.29 -7.09 17.67
C ILE A 692 9.68 -7.48 17.17
N PHE A 693 10.11 -6.88 16.07
CA PHE A 693 11.51 -6.87 15.66
C PHE A 693 11.93 -5.42 15.38
N ALA A 694 13.22 -5.14 15.48
CA ALA A 694 13.74 -3.79 15.23
C ALA A 694 15.21 -3.84 14.80
N HIS A 695 15.59 -2.96 13.86
CA HIS A 695 17.00 -2.66 13.62
C HIS A 695 17.54 -1.79 14.76
N ILE A 696 18.66 -2.21 15.34
CA ILE A 696 19.29 -1.60 16.51
C ILE A 696 20.81 -1.51 16.31
N LYS A 697 21.45 -0.66 17.12
CA LYS A 697 22.90 -0.70 17.30
C LYS A 697 23.25 -1.37 18.61
N TRP A 698 24.00 -2.45 18.57
CA TRP A 698 24.57 -3.07 19.78
C TRP A 698 25.86 -2.36 20.16
N LEU A 699 25.81 -1.59 21.25
CA LEU A 699 26.87 -0.66 21.66
C LEU A 699 28.10 -1.37 22.25
N ASP A 700 27.95 -2.61 22.73
CA ASP A 700 29.06 -3.41 23.25
C ASP A 700 29.78 -4.24 22.17
N ALA A 701 29.27 -4.22 20.93
CA ALA A 701 29.93 -4.88 19.80
C ALA A 701 31.11 -4.05 19.26
N GLU A 702 32.03 -4.72 18.59
CA GLU A 702 33.13 -4.07 17.85
C GLU A 702 32.60 -2.98 16.92
N LYS A 703 33.29 -1.83 16.82
CA LYS A 703 32.82 -0.65 16.05
C LYS A 703 32.43 -0.95 14.60
N THR A 704 33.03 -1.97 13.99
CA THR A 704 32.76 -2.41 12.61
C THR A 704 31.55 -3.34 12.48
N MET A 705 30.95 -3.76 13.60
CA MET A 705 29.89 -4.76 13.66
C MET A 705 28.86 -4.41 14.73
N GLN A 706 28.32 -3.19 14.69
CA GLN A 706 27.31 -2.72 15.66
C GLN A 706 25.87 -2.85 15.15
N ASP A 707 25.66 -3.04 13.85
CA ASP A 707 24.32 -3.10 13.28
C ASP A 707 23.70 -4.49 13.47
N TYR A 708 22.61 -4.54 14.24
CA TYR A 708 21.89 -5.76 14.61
C TYR A 708 20.39 -5.62 14.36
N VAL A 709 19.71 -6.77 14.33
CA VAL A 709 18.27 -6.89 14.41
C VAL A 709 17.94 -7.64 15.70
N VAL A 710 17.08 -7.03 16.51
CA VAL A 710 16.49 -7.68 17.68
C VAL A 710 15.15 -8.27 17.30
N PHE A 711 14.91 -9.52 17.69
CA PHE A 711 13.62 -10.20 17.60
C PHE A 711 13.15 -10.53 19.01
N VAL A 712 11.97 -10.05 19.37
CA VAL A 712 11.35 -10.31 20.68
C VAL A 712 10.20 -11.27 20.48
N PHE A 713 10.40 -12.54 20.85
CA PHE A 713 9.37 -13.56 20.91
C PHE A 713 8.70 -13.58 22.29
N HIS A 714 7.66 -14.39 22.47
CA HIS A 714 7.01 -14.54 23.78
C HIS A 714 7.94 -15.08 24.88
N SER A 715 8.89 -15.94 24.52
CA SER A 715 9.79 -16.62 25.47
C SER A 715 11.27 -16.31 25.29
N VAL A 716 11.67 -15.80 24.11
CA VAL A 716 13.08 -15.56 23.74
C VAL A 716 13.25 -14.18 23.13
N LEU A 717 14.35 -13.51 23.45
CA LEU A 717 14.88 -12.37 22.71
C LEU A 717 16.12 -12.83 21.94
N LEU A 718 16.13 -12.60 20.63
CA LEU A 718 17.22 -12.99 19.74
C LEU A 718 17.88 -11.74 19.15
N LEU A 719 19.22 -11.68 19.20
CA LEU A 719 20.03 -10.67 18.52
C LEU A 719 20.79 -11.32 17.36
N LEU A 720 20.56 -10.82 16.15
CA LEU A 720 21.25 -11.24 14.93
C LEU A 720 21.92 -10.05 14.23
N PRO A 721 23.09 -10.21 13.58
CA PRO A 721 23.69 -9.15 12.78
C PRO A 721 22.77 -8.70 11.64
N ALA A 722 22.70 -7.38 11.37
CA ALA A 722 21.83 -6.83 10.33
C ALA A 722 22.34 -7.11 8.90
N VAL A 723 23.66 -7.20 8.72
CA VAL A 723 24.28 -7.66 7.47
C VAL A 723 24.59 -9.13 7.60
N VAL A 724 23.64 -9.91 7.12
CA VAL A 724 23.70 -11.36 7.17
C VAL A 724 24.65 -11.86 6.05
N ARG A 725 25.87 -12.26 6.42
CA ARG A 725 26.80 -12.96 5.52
C ARG A 725 26.32 -14.40 5.31
N ARG A 726 26.69 -15.05 4.19
CA ARG A 726 26.35 -16.46 3.89
C ARG A 726 26.67 -17.44 5.05
N GLU A 727 27.60 -17.08 5.93
CA GLU A 727 27.89 -17.79 7.18
C GLU A 727 27.84 -16.82 8.37
N CYS A 728 26.73 -16.82 9.12
CA CYS A 728 26.66 -16.13 10.41
C CYS A 728 27.31 -16.99 11.50
N LYS A 729 28.47 -16.56 12.01
CA LYS A 729 29.16 -17.28 13.10
C LYS A 729 28.36 -17.17 14.40
N MET A 730 28.21 -18.28 15.13
CA MET A 730 27.44 -18.34 16.39
C MET A 730 27.93 -17.37 17.47
N LYS A 731 29.22 -16.99 17.44
CA LYS A 731 29.78 -15.98 18.34
C LYS A 731 29.13 -14.58 18.21
N TRP A 732 28.45 -14.32 17.09
CA TRP A 732 27.74 -13.07 16.82
C TRP A 732 26.23 -13.15 17.10
N VAL A 733 25.74 -14.29 17.55
CA VAL A 733 24.33 -14.47 17.90
C VAL A 733 24.18 -14.39 19.42
N ARG A 734 23.10 -13.78 19.91
CA ARG A 734 22.70 -13.89 21.32
C ARG A 734 21.27 -14.38 21.41
N VAL A 735 21.06 -15.44 22.18
CA VAL A 735 19.75 -16.01 22.50
C VAL A 735 19.53 -15.77 23.98
N LEU A 736 18.58 -14.91 24.31
CA LEU A 736 18.32 -14.47 25.68
C LEU A 736 16.92 -14.92 26.12
N PRO A 737 16.78 -15.78 27.14
CA PRO A 737 15.48 -16.14 27.70
C PRO A 737 14.79 -14.90 28.29
N ILE A 738 13.53 -14.66 27.94
CA ILE A 738 12.82 -13.43 28.35
C ILE A 738 12.56 -13.37 29.87
N ASN A 739 12.42 -14.51 30.53
CA ASN A 739 12.28 -14.60 31.98
C ASN A 739 13.54 -14.17 32.75
N GLU A 740 14.71 -14.30 32.12
CA GLU A 740 16.02 -13.95 32.67
C GLU A 740 16.47 -12.54 32.26
N LEU A 741 15.57 -11.75 31.63
CA LEU A 741 15.94 -10.47 31.03
C LEU A 741 15.27 -9.29 31.76
N GLU A 742 16.09 -8.38 32.27
CA GLU A 742 15.63 -7.10 32.81
C GLU A 742 15.93 -5.97 31.83
N VAL A 743 15.00 -5.04 31.69
CA VAL A 743 15.12 -3.92 30.74
C VAL A 743 15.17 -2.62 31.51
N GLU A 744 16.36 -2.05 31.57
CA GLU A 744 16.64 -0.79 32.21
C GLU A 744 16.75 0.33 31.17
N GLU A 745 16.16 1.47 31.52
CA GLU A 745 16.26 2.66 30.70
C GLU A 745 17.57 3.39 31.02
N ASN A 746 18.34 3.69 29.99
CA ASN A 746 19.53 4.50 30.18
C ASN A 746 19.12 5.96 30.43
N LYS A 747 19.34 6.45 31.66
CA LYS A 747 19.00 7.83 32.06
C LYS A 747 19.86 8.90 31.38
N VAL A 748 21.01 8.51 30.83
CA VAL A 748 21.98 9.44 30.22
C VAL A 748 21.78 9.56 28.72
N GLN A 749 21.39 8.47 28.04
CA GLN A 749 21.20 8.43 26.59
C GLN A 749 19.76 8.03 26.26
N SER A 750 18.98 9.00 25.74
CA SER A 750 17.52 8.88 25.58
C SER A 750 17.08 7.80 24.58
N ASP A 751 17.94 7.40 23.65
CA ASP A 751 17.70 6.38 22.62
C ASP A 751 18.25 4.99 22.98
N ALA A 752 18.93 4.84 24.12
CA ALA A 752 19.56 3.57 24.55
C ALA A 752 18.78 2.85 25.66
N ILE A 753 18.86 1.52 25.66
CA ILE A 753 18.38 0.63 26.73
C ILE A 753 19.44 -0.41 27.06
N SER A 754 19.46 -0.83 28.32
CA SER A 754 20.30 -1.91 28.81
C SER A 754 19.43 -3.16 29.00
N LEU A 755 19.80 -4.25 28.35
CA LEU A 755 19.23 -5.57 28.60
C LEU A 755 20.17 -6.29 29.56
N VAL A 756 19.73 -6.43 30.81
CA VAL A 756 20.50 -7.12 31.86
C VAL A 756 20.05 -8.56 31.89
N HIS A 757 20.95 -9.49 31.55
CA HIS A 757 20.68 -10.92 31.67
C HIS A 757 21.00 -11.38 33.09
N VAL A 758 19.94 -11.61 33.88
CA VAL A 758 20.00 -12.05 35.27
C VAL A 758 19.70 -13.55 35.30
N ALA A 759 20.69 -14.36 35.66
CA ALA A 759 20.49 -15.79 35.83
C ALA A 759 19.42 -16.05 36.90
N PHE A 760 18.33 -16.73 36.54
CA PHE A 760 17.23 -17.00 37.46
C PHE A 760 17.63 -18.09 38.46
N GLN A 761 17.55 -17.77 39.77
CA GLN A 761 17.65 -18.78 40.83
C GLN A 761 16.31 -19.51 40.95
N SER A 762 16.29 -20.79 40.62
CA SER A 762 15.12 -21.65 40.86
C SER A 762 14.83 -21.80 42.37
N PRO A 763 13.58 -22.08 42.79
CA PRO A 763 13.18 -22.24 44.20
C PRO A 763 13.72 -23.50 44.90
N GLY A 764 14.93 -23.94 44.56
CA GLY A 764 15.60 -25.13 45.09
C GLY A 764 17.12 -25.01 45.18
N GLY A 765 17.69 -23.80 45.05
CA GLY A 765 19.09 -23.53 45.38
C GLY A 765 20.15 -24.13 44.45
N GLN A 766 19.79 -24.79 43.34
CA GLN A 766 20.78 -25.21 42.34
C GLN A 766 20.99 -24.11 41.30
N LEU A 767 22.17 -23.49 41.35
CA LEU A 767 22.69 -22.56 40.35
C LEU A 767 22.82 -23.31 39.01
N SER A 768 22.12 -22.84 37.98
CA SER A 768 22.35 -23.32 36.61
C SER A 768 23.78 -22.96 36.18
N HIS A 769 24.60 -23.96 35.88
CA HIS A 769 25.90 -23.75 35.25
C HIS A 769 25.73 -23.06 33.88
N GLY A 770 26.05 -21.78 33.80
CA GLY A 770 26.01 -21.02 32.54
C GLY A 770 26.34 -19.54 32.69
N ASN A 771 27.63 -19.23 32.80
CA ASN A 771 28.36 -18.00 32.44
C ASN A 771 27.68 -16.61 32.58
N GLN A 772 28.24 -15.82 33.52
CA GLN A 772 28.35 -14.34 33.60
C GLN A 772 27.11 -13.48 33.28
N GLU A 773 26.71 -12.66 34.25
CA GLU A 773 25.82 -11.50 34.06
C GLU A 773 26.24 -10.70 32.82
N GLY A 774 25.46 -10.79 31.75
CA GLY A 774 25.70 -10.07 30.50
C GLY A 774 24.80 -8.85 30.41
N VAL A 775 25.39 -7.65 30.48
CA VAL A 775 24.68 -6.40 30.16
C VAL A 775 24.85 -6.11 28.68
N TYR A 776 23.75 -6.05 27.94
CA TYR A 776 23.72 -5.69 26.52
C TYR A 776 23.10 -4.31 26.34
N ARG A 777 23.92 -3.32 26.00
CA ARG A 777 23.48 -1.94 25.71
C ARG A 777 23.14 -1.82 24.24
N ILE A 778 21.88 -1.50 23.96
CA ILE A 778 21.39 -1.32 22.59
C ILE A 778 20.80 0.08 22.39
N SER A 779 21.05 0.68 21.24
CA SER A 779 20.48 1.97 20.82
C SER A 779 19.47 1.75 19.69
N CYS A 780 18.33 2.43 19.80
CA CYS A 780 17.26 2.43 18.81
C CYS A 780 17.31 3.72 17.99
N CYS A 781 16.96 3.65 16.71
CA CYS A 781 16.95 4.84 15.85
C CYS A 781 15.86 5.86 16.20
N GLN A 782 14.84 5.50 17.01
CA GLN A 782 13.80 6.41 17.51
C GLN A 782 13.41 6.09 18.96
N SER A 783 13.06 7.12 19.72
CA SER A 783 12.52 6.99 21.08
C SER A 783 11.17 6.24 21.13
N GLN A 784 10.32 6.42 20.11
CA GLN A 784 9.06 5.68 19.98
C GLN A 784 9.30 4.17 19.84
N LEU A 785 10.26 3.77 18.99
CA LEU A 785 10.66 2.39 18.79
C LEU A 785 11.27 1.78 20.06
N LYS A 786 12.14 2.53 20.74
CA LYS A 786 12.68 2.16 22.06
C LYS A 786 11.55 1.85 23.05
N ASN A 787 10.58 2.77 23.17
CA ASN A 787 9.46 2.63 24.09
C ASN A 787 8.57 1.43 23.74
N GLN A 788 8.33 1.19 22.45
CA GLN A 788 7.61 0.00 21.99
C GLN A 788 8.38 -1.28 22.31
N LEU A 789 9.69 -1.32 22.05
CA LEU A 789 10.55 -2.46 22.34
C LEU A 789 10.57 -2.79 23.84
N MET A 790 10.77 -1.79 24.71
CA MET A 790 10.70 -1.97 26.16
C MET A 790 9.34 -2.49 26.63
N LYS A 791 8.25 -1.91 26.11
CA LYS A 791 6.89 -2.36 26.43
C LYS A 791 6.66 -3.81 26.01
N SER A 792 7.11 -4.19 24.81
CA SER A 792 6.98 -5.56 24.30
C SER A 792 7.78 -6.56 25.13
N ILE A 793 9.03 -6.25 25.50
CA ILE A 793 9.85 -7.14 26.33
C ILE A 793 9.23 -7.30 27.73
N ARG A 794 8.83 -6.19 28.37
CA ARG A 794 8.17 -6.23 29.70
C ARG A 794 6.86 -7.02 29.66
N LYS A 795 6.06 -6.83 28.61
CA LYS A 795 4.81 -7.57 28.39
C LYS A 795 5.08 -9.07 28.19
N ALA A 796 6.10 -9.42 27.40
CA ALA A 796 6.50 -10.80 27.17
C ALA A 796 6.93 -11.48 28.48
N ARG A 797 7.78 -10.82 29.27
CA ARG A 797 8.22 -11.31 30.60
C ARG A 797 7.04 -11.51 31.55
N ALA A 798 6.14 -10.52 31.65
CA ALA A 798 4.96 -10.62 32.50
C ALA A 798 4.04 -11.80 32.09
N ASN A 799 3.86 -12.03 30.79
CA ASN A 799 3.06 -13.14 30.28
C ASN A 799 3.74 -14.50 30.50
N PHE A 800 5.06 -14.59 30.31
CA PHE A 800 5.82 -15.82 30.51
C PHE A 800 5.81 -16.26 31.99
N VAL A 801 5.93 -15.33 32.94
CA VAL A 801 5.84 -15.61 34.37
C VAL A 801 4.42 -16.06 34.79
N LYS A 802 3.37 -15.49 34.18
CA LYS A 802 1.99 -15.92 34.45
C LYS A 802 1.70 -17.33 33.95
N ASN A 803 2.24 -17.71 32.80
CA ASN A 803 2.04 -19.04 32.22
C ASN A 803 2.83 -20.13 32.96
N THR A 804 3.98 -19.81 33.54
CA THR A 804 4.81 -20.75 34.34
C THR A 804 4.32 -20.92 35.78
N ARG A 805 3.54 -19.99 36.33
CA ARG A 805 2.92 -20.09 37.67
C ARG A 805 1.59 -20.85 37.71
N ARG A 806 1.05 -21.30 36.57
CA ARG A 806 -0.08 -22.24 36.57
C ARG A 806 0.47 -23.64 36.90
N PRO A 807 0.09 -24.27 38.03
CA PRO A 807 0.54 -25.62 38.31
C PRO A 807 0.00 -26.57 37.23
N GLN A 808 0.86 -27.43 36.68
CA GLN A 808 0.44 -28.66 36.02
C GLN A 808 -0.08 -29.61 37.11
N SER A 809 -1.34 -29.45 37.52
CA SER A 809 -2.08 -30.42 38.32
C SER A 809 -3.55 -30.31 37.93
N GLY A 810 -4.16 -31.48 37.72
CA GLY A 810 -5.45 -31.63 37.03
C GLY A 810 -6.67 -31.02 37.72
N SER A 811 -7.74 -31.01 36.92
CA SER A 811 -9.17 -30.81 37.23
C SER A 811 -9.61 -29.51 37.90
N SER A 812 -10.43 -28.72 37.20
CA SER A 812 -11.90 -28.83 37.32
C SER A 812 -12.64 -28.03 36.25
N LEU A 813 -13.67 -28.67 35.70
CA LEU A 813 -14.78 -28.13 34.92
C LEU A 813 -15.80 -27.44 35.83
N SER A 814 -16.33 -26.29 35.40
CA SER A 814 -17.67 -25.69 35.66
C SER A 814 -17.56 -24.19 35.36
N ASP A 815 -18.22 -23.51 34.42
CA ASP A 815 -19.49 -23.68 33.68
C ASP A 815 -19.24 -23.44 32.18
N GLY A 816 -19.84 -24.10 31.17
CA GLY A 816 -21.26 -24.44 30.95
C GLY A 816 -21.93 -23.26 30.21
N GLY A 817 -22.43 -23.33 28.96
CA GLY A 817 -22.76 -24.44 28.05
C GLY A 817 -22.74 -24.00 26.57
N TYR A 818 -22.40 -24.91 25.65
CA TYR A 818 -23.25 -25.83 24.85
C TYR A 818 -23.72 -25.21 23.51
N GLY A 819 -23.49 -25.81 22.34
CA GLY A 819 -22.86 -27.11 22.08
C GLY A 819 -22.62 -27.41 20.60
N SER A 820 -21.77 -28.41 20.36
CA SER A 820 -21.77 -29.21 19.15
C SER A 820 -21.35 -30.63 19.52
N ASP A 821 -22.28 -31.58 19.38
CA ASP A 821 -22.02 -33.00 19.54
C ASP A 821 -21.29 -33.54 18.29
N PHE A 822 -20.15 -34.19 18.51
CA PHE A 822 -19.52 -35.09 17.54
C PHE A 822 -19.67 -36.53 18.05
N SER A 823 -20.49 -37.32 17.36
CA SER A 823 -20.53 -38.77 17.50
C SER A 823 -19.31 -39.39 16.79
N LYS A 824 -18.43 -40.03 17.56
CA LYS A 824 -17.47 -41.03 17.09
C LYS A 824 -18.13 -42.40 17.12
N GLU A 825 -18.05 -43.16 16.05
CA GLU A 825 -17.82 -44.62 15.98
C GLU A 825 -17.43 -44.93 14.52
N ARG A 826 -16.61 -45.91 14.15
CA ARG A 826 -15.67 -46.85 14.77
C ARG A 826 -14.86 -47.39 13.58
N LYS A 827 -13.60 -47.76 13.79
CA LYS A 827 -12.89 -48.67 12.90
C LYS A 827 -13.51 -50.06 13.04
N ASP A 828 -13.73 -50.74 11.92
CA ASP A 828 -13.42 -52.16 11.73
C ASP A 828 -13.40 -52.49 10.23
N VAL A 829 -12.35 -53.25 9.85
CA VAL A 829 -11.99 -53.86 8.55
C VAL A 829 -11.55 -52.94 7.42
#